data_AF-A0A8B6X9V9-F1
#
_entry.id   AF-A0A8B6X9V9-F1
#
_cell.length_a   1.000
_cell.length_b   1.000
_cell.length_c   1.000
_cell.angle_alpha   90.00
_cell.angle_beta   90.00
_cell.angle_gamma   90.00
#
_symmetry.space_group_name_H-M   'P 1'
#
loop_
_entity.id
_entity.type
_entity.pdbx_description
1 polymer ?
#
loop_
_entity_poly.entity_id
_entity_poly.type
_entity_poly.pdbx_seq_one_letter_code
_entity_poly.pdbx_strand_id
1 'polypeptide(L)'
;MSARGAELLERALQLDEDTGFAKRSHFFDIVRRRSEEHAAVGASFCLVVVEPADLGPALSLLGEFNEAALLEVVADRLRHFEQTGLDIGRIAQARFALLAPYLADVPHAREIAAQIVDALRPDIAVGAMRLTLDPRAGVAIFPDDAADAAALFGASLAALKHAGEHHESLSMYDRAIGEAQAREARTGMAFRSDAQRLSSVQRDTEDIVLFTDEIEPPAATPQPTSFRLLAEPRIDAATGRVVCIDSQLDWTDPEGRLLGGAATWALARQHGLTTLLGGWWLREGTRAYAEGMDGLRGLPRLGLRIATRLLLRADFGSLLQEQIERAGLRLDQIELGLLAHPSLADNEPLVAQVRALRRAGVRIALDHFGEDEAGLGFLRRFPVDVLKLDAALIARIESDPTDNALLRSILSIARWLDLEVVALGVERDSQRVLLQRLGCRVMQGPLIGAPTALAAAGSLLRPPREGADGKPAEPAMARTLLLLDDEPNILSALRRLLRRDGYTILATTDPAEAFHLLATRPVDVVISDQRMPEMSGTEFLKRVKDLHPGTMRLVLSGYTDVQSITDAINEGAIYKFLTKPWNDEHLRAQIGEAFRRLEIERDNERLRDALEFANRKLEGLNTALETRIEEKTDEILRDLELLNISQEMFDLLPVGVLGVDDSGMIVVANPAASQTLGPAAIPGALVEEVLPAATRLSYERWKRVVDGTAHAPPPRLPANWTPPEAVEASFFRLGGFSRAQGDMIVLGDIGQLPEPGGRLAIPGAHA
;
A
#
# COMPACT_ATOMS: atom_id res chain seq x y z
N MET A 1 42.21 -7.28 2.10
CA MET A 1 41.73 -5.88 1.97
C MET A 1 42.96 -4.98 1.90
N SER A 2 42.99 -4.01 0.97
CA SER A 2 44.10 -3.04 0.89
C SER A 2 44.07 -2.11 2.12
N ALA A 3 45.23 -1.60 2.55
CA ALA A 3 45.30 -0.63 3.67
C ALA A 3 44.36 0.57 3.47
N ARG A 4 44.17 0.99 2.21
CA ARG A 4 43.23 2.03 1.80
C ARG A 4 41.76 1.64 1.96
N GLY A 5 41.43 0.36 1.81
CA GLY A 5 40.08 -0.17 2.05
C GLY A 5 39.74 -0.34 3.53
N ALA A 6 40.73 -0.61 4.39
CA ALA A 6 40.56 -0.62 5.84
C ALA A 6 40.35 0.80 6.39
N GLU A 7 41.12 1.79 5.90
CA GLU A 7 40.99 3.20 6.28
C GLU A 7 39.65 3.82 5.83
N LEU A 8 39.15 3.46 4.64
CA LEU A 8 37.82 3.86 4.17
C LEU A 8 36.69 3.21 4.97
N LEU A 9 36.87 1.95 5.40
CA LEU A 9 35.90 1.26 6.25
C LEU A 9 35.88 1.83 7.68
N GLU A 10 37.05 2.11 8.27
CA GLU A 10 37.16 2.78 9.58
C GLU A 10 36.54 4.18 9.54
N ARG A 11 36.79 4.96 8.48
CA ARG A 11 36.13 6.26 8.29
C ARG A 11 34.61 6.14 8.12
N ALA A 12 34.12 5.17 7.34
CA ALA A 12 32.68 4.94 7.16
C ALA A 12 31.97 4.50 8.45
N LEU A 13 32.68 3.84 9.35
CA LEU A 13 32.16 3.46 10.67
C LEU A 13 32.12 4.65 11.65
N GLN A 14 32.92 5.69 11.43
CA GLN A 14 33.05 6.84 12.31
C GLN A 14 32.25 8.08 11.86
N LEU A 15 31.97 8.25 10.56
CA LEU A 15 31.39 9.49 10.00
C LEU A 15 30.00 9.30 9.37
N ASP A 16 29.07 10.18 9.70
CA ASP A 16 27.72 10.25 9.14
C ASP A 16 27.77 10.52 7.63
N GLU A 17 27.02 9.73 6.85
CA GLU A 17 27.12 9.73 5.39
C GLU A 17 26.51 10.99 4.76
N ASP A 18 25.53 11.62 5.42
CA ASP A 18 24.86 12.81 4.88
C ASP A 18 25.56 14.12 5.24
N THR A 19 26.24 14.16 6.40
CA THR A 19 26.79 15.42 6.95
C THR A 19 28.32 15.43 7.03
N GLY A 20 28.96 14.26 7.01
CA GLY A 20 30.40 14.12 7.18
C GLY A 20 30.89 14.31 8.62
N PHE A 21 30.00 14.57 9.57
CA PHE A 21 30.35 14.70 11.00
C PHE A 21 30.50 13.36 11.70
N ALA A 22 31.04 13.34 12.91
CA ALA A 22 31.14 12.11 13.70
C ALA A 22 29.74 11.50 13.96
N LYS A 23 29.58 10.19 13.70
CA LYS A 23 28.39 9.44 14.11
C LYS A 23 28.29 9.44 15.64
N ARG A 24 27.06 9.30 16.15
CA ARG A 24 26.77 9.30 17.59
C ARG A 24 27.74 8.48 18.45
N SER A 25 28.04 7.24 18.07
CA SER A 25 28.94 6.35 18.83
C SER A 25 30.35 6.94 18.93
N HIS A 26 30.91 7.36 17.80
CA HIS A 26 32.24 7.93 17.75
C HIS A 26 32.32 9.29 18.46
N PHE A 27 31.30 10.13 18.29
CA PHE A 27 31.24 11.42 18.98
C PHE A 27 31.13 11.24 20.51
N PHE A 28 30.38 10.24 20.97
CA PHE A 28 30.33 9.90 22.39
C PHE A 28 31.70 9.51 22.94
N ASP A 29 32.49 8.71 22.20
CA ASP A 29 33.85 8.34 22.59
C ASP A 29 34.79 9.57 22.68
N ILE A 30 34.64 10.55 21.79
CA ILE A 30 35.38 11.83 21.86
C ILE A 30 35.07 12.53 23.18
N VAL A 31 33.79 12.68 23.54
CA VAL A 31 33.38 13.32 24.79
C VAL A 31 33.85 12.53 26.02
N ARG A 32 33.78 11.19 25.98
CA ARG A 32 34.27 10.31 27.06
C ARG A 32 35.75 10.52 27.32
N ARG A 33 36.57 10.44 26.27
CA ARG A 33 38.02 10.64 26.37
C ARG A 33 38.36 12.04 26.89
N ARG A 34 37.66 13.08 26.43
CA ARG A 34 37.83 14.45 26.91
C ARG A 34 37.47 14.60 28.39
N SER A 35 36.39 13.97 28.83
CA SER A 35 35.97 13.95 30.24
C SER A 35 37.06 13.35 31.13
N GLU A 36 37.65 12.24 30.71
CA GLU A 36 38.76 11.56 31.40
C GLU A 36 40.03 12.43 31.44
N GLU A 37 40.41 13.04 30.31
CA GLU A 37 41.59 13.91 30.21
C GLU A 37 41.45 15.20 31.05
N HIS A 38 40.27 15.83 31.04
CA HIS A 38 40.02 17.10 31.74
C HIS A 38 39.75 16.92 33.23
N ALA A 39 39.17 15.79 33.64
CA ALA A 39 39.07 15.41 35.06
C ALA A 39 40.45 15.31 35.73
N ALA A 40 41.48 14.92 34.99
CA ALA A 40 42.85 14.82 35.49
C ALA A 40 43.56 16.18 35.64
N VAL A 41 43.13 17.21 34.88
CA VAL A 41 43.80 18.52 34.80
C VAL A 41 42.98 19.66 35.45
N GLY A 42 41.70 19.39 35.79
CA GLY A 42 40.80 20.37 36.42
C GLY A 42 40.30 21.46 35.46
N ALA A 43 40.25 21.16 34.16
CA ALA A 43 39.79 22.08 33.13
C ALA A 43 38.30 21.85 32.81
N SER A 44 37.57 22.93 32.53
CA SER A 44 36.15 22.86 32.16
C SER A 44 35.93 22.93 30.66
N PHE A 45 34.90 22.23 30.19
CA PHE A 45 34.45 22.24 28.80
C PHE A 45 32.91 22.14 28.76
N CYS A 46 32.26 22.57 27.66
CA CYS A 46 30.82 22.39 27.51
C CYS A 46 30.47 21.49 26.32
N LEU A 47 29.31 20.86 26.48
CA LEU A 47 28.61 20.18 25.43
C LEU A 47 27.36 21.00 25.08
N VAL A 48 27.28 21.43 23.82
CA VAL A 48 26.11 22.12 23.27
C VAL A 48 25.38 21.13 22.36
N VAL A 49 24.13 20.82 22.68
CA VAL A 49 23.28 20.02 21.81
C VAL A 49 22.26 20.95 21.17
N VAL A 50 22.25 21.00 19.85
CA VAL A 50 21.38 21.87 19.06
C VAL A 50 20.43 21.06 18.18
N GLU A 51 19.17 21.47 18.18
CA GLU A 51 18.11 20.89 17.34
C GLU A 51 17.21 22.03 16.87
N PRO A 52 17.13 22.30 15.56
CA PRO A 52 16.10 23.16 15.05
C PRO A 52 14.75 22.45 15.10
N ALA A 53 13.79 23.06 15.79
CA ALA A 53 12.48 22.46 16.05
C ALA A 53 11.75 22.06 14.75
N ASP A 54 11.90 22.89 13.72
CA ASP A 54 11.28 22.69 12.42
C ASP A 54 12.09 21.78 11.48
N LEU A 55 13.35 21.46 11.82
CA LEU A 55 14.19 20.64 10.95
C LEU A 55 13.71 19.20 10.90
N GLY A 56 13.32 18.60 12.03
CA GLY A 56 12.75 17.24 12.05
C GLY A 56 11.48 17.11 11.21
N PRO A 57 10.47 17.98 11.43
CA PRO A 57 9.28 18.08 10.59
C PRO A 57 9.61 18.38 9.12
N ALA A 58 10.49 19.33 8.83
CA ALA A 58 10.91 19.65 7.47
C ALA A 58 11.56 18.45 6.78
N LEU A 59 12.50 17.76 7.42
CA LEU A 59 13.10 16.54 6.91
C LEU A 59 12.06 15.43 6.71
N SER A 60 11.04 15.36 7.56
CA SER A 60 9.96 14.36 7.44
C SER A 60 8.96 14.69 6.32
N LEU A 61 8.81 15.97 5.97
CA LEU A 61 7.94 16.47 4.90
C LEU A 61 8.64 16.45 3.53
N LEU A 62 9.97 16.58 3.54
CA LEU A 62 10.82 16.46 2.38
C LEU A 62 11.04 14.98 2.02
N GLY A 63 11.08 14.67 0.73
CA GLY A 63 11.56 13.34 0.30
C GLY A 63 13.07 13.20 0.53
N GLU A 64 13.57 11.96 0.57
CA GLU A 64 14.97 11.60 0.87
C GLU A 64 16.01 12.43 0.08
N PHE A 65 15.72 12.83 -1.16
CA PHE A 65 16.61 13.63 -2.01
C PHE A 65 16.78 15.10 -1.57
N ASN A 66 15.77 15.68 -0.92
CA ASN A 66 15.85 17.03 -0.36
C ASN A 66 16.30 17.01 1.11
N GLU A 67 16.22 15.87 1.79
CA GLU A 67 16.81 15.68 3.11
C GLU A 67 18.32 15.87 3.06
N ALA A 68 19.01 15.20 2.12
CA ALA A 68 20.46 15.32 1.97
C ALA A 68 20.90 16.77 1.70
N ALA A 69 20.22 17.47 0.78
CA ALA A 69 20.53 18.87 0.46
C ALA A 69 20.26 19.83 1.63
N LEU A 70 19.18 19.61 2.39
CA LEU A 70 18.89 20.41 3.58
C LEU A 70 19.91 20.14 4.70
N LEU A 71 20.26 18.87 4.92
CA LEU A 71 21.28 18.45 5.89
C LEU A 71 22.66 18.98 5.51
N GLU A 72 23.00 19.04 4.22
CA GLU A 72 24.25 19.61 3.72
C GLU A 72 24.34 21.10 4.04
N VAL A 73 23.27 21.89 3.84
CA VAL A 73 23.26 23.32 4.20
C VAL A 73 23.39 23.52 5.71
N VAL A 74 22.73 22.69 6.52
CA VAL A 74 22.87 22.73 7.99
C VAL A 74 24.28 22.33 8.41
N ALA A 75 24.85 21.29 7.80
CA ALA A 75 26.22 20.86 8.06
C ALA A 75 27.23 21.94 7.67
N ASP A 76 27.08 22.59 6.53
CA ASP A 76 27.94 23.69 6.08
C ASP A 76 27.97 24.85 7.08
N ARG A 77 26.81 25.21 7.65
CA ARG A 77 26.73 26.25 8.69
C ARG A 77 27.46 25.87 9.97
N LEU A 78 27.37 24.59 10.36
CA LEU A 78 28.05 24.09 11.55
C LEU A 78 29.54 23.83 11.33
N ARG A 79 29.97 23.51 10.09
CA ARG A 79 31.36 23.17 9.77
C ARG A 79 32.36 24.29 10.05
N HIS A 80 31.92 25.54 10.04
CA HIS A 80 32.78 26.66 10.43
C HIS A 80 33.29 26.55 11.88
N PHE A 81 32.51 25.93 12.78
CA PHE A 81 32.92 25.73 14.17
C PHE A 81 34.03 24.68 14.34
N GLU A 82 34.18 23.72 13.42
CA GLU A 82 35.33 22.80 13.44
C GLU A 82 36.65 23.56 13.28
N GLN A 83 36.65 24.65 12.49
CA GLN A 83 37.83 25.51 12.29
C GLN A 83 38.19 26.30 13.56
N THR A 84 37.24 26.49 14.47
CA THR A 84 37.44 27.12 15.78
C THR A 84 37.88 26.13 16.87
N GLY A 85 38.01 24.84 16.52
CA GLY A 85 38.46 23.79 17.43
C GLY A 85 37.35 23.05 18.18
N LEU A 86 36.09 23.22 17.78
CA LEU A 86 34.97 22.43 18.31
C LEU A 86 34.90 21.07 17.60
N ASP A 87 34.67 20.00 18.37
CA ASP A 87 34.34 18.70 17.78
C ASP A 87 32.82 18.66 17.51
N ILE A 88 32.40 18.16 16.34
CA ILE A 88 30.98 18.12 15.93
C ILE A 88 30.55 16.68 15.64
N GLY A 89 29.36 16.32 16.13
CA GLY A 89 28.73 15.04 15.85
C GLY A 89 27.24 15.18 15.52
N ARG A 90 26.76 14.33 14.61
CA ARG A 90 25.33 14.16 14.36
C ARG A 90 24.80 13.03 15.23
N ILE A 91 23.97 13.37 16.21
CA ILE A 91 23.52 12.43 17.25
C ILE A 91 22.09 11.91 17.05
N ALA A 92 21.30 12.56 16.18
CA ALA A 92 20.01 12.08 15.69
C ALA A 92 19.66 12.72 14.33
N GLN A 93 18.50 12.39 13.74
CA GLN A 93 18.10 12.84 12.40
C GLN A 93 18.21 14.37 12.22
N ALA A 94 17.74 15.16 13.19
CA ALA A 94 17.75 16.63 13.17
C ALA A 94 18.59 17.25 14.32
N ARG A 95 19.43 16.45 14.99
CA ARG A 95 20.13 16.86 16.22
C ARG A 95 21.63 16.74 16.09
N PHE A 96 22.31 17.81 16.45
CA PHE A 96 23.76 17.95 16.39
C PHE A 96 24.30 18.24 17.78
N ALA A 97 25.52 17.78 18.04
CA ALA A 97 26.22 18.03 19.28
C ALA A 97 27.59 18.60 18.98
N LEU A 98 27.95 19.65 19.71
CA LEU A 98 29.21 20.37 19.57
C LEU A 98 29.92 20.39 20.92
N LEU A 99 31.16 19.95 20.95
CA LEU A 99 32.01 19.94 22.13
C LEU A 99 32.99 21.11 22.06
N ALA A 100 32.85 22.07 22.96
CA ALA A 100 33.80 23.18 23.09
C ALA A 100 34.85 22.81 24.15
N PRO A 101 36.09 22.51 23.75
CA PRO A 101 37.05 21.81 24.60
C PRO A 101 37.66 22.63 25.73
N TYR A 102 37.53 23.96 25.67
CA TYR A 102 38.10 24.85 26.67
C TYR A 102 37.10 25.97 26.99
N LEU A 103 36.70 26.05 28.26
CA LEU A 103 35.87 27.13 28.78
C LEU A 103 36.67 28.04 29.71
N ALA A 104 36.38 29.34 29.62
CA ALA A 104 36.90 30.34 30.54
C ALA A 104 35.96 30.50 31.74
N ASP A 105 34.65 30.58 31.48
CA ASP A 105 33.58 30.71 32.46
C ASP A 105 32.22 30.27 31.87
N VAL A 106 31.16 30.32 32.70
CA VAL A 106 29.79 29.99 32.29
C VAL A 106 29.22 30.95 31.22
N PRO A 107 29.43 32.29 31.30
CA PRO A 107 29.08 33.20 30.22
C PRO A 107 29.67 32.81 28.86
N HIS A 108 30.93 32.38 28.81
CA HIS A 108 31.57 31.92 27.58
C HIS A 108 30.86 30.70 26.97
N ALA A 109 30.39 29.75 27.79
CA ALA A 109 29.60 28.61 27.30
C ALA A 109 28.27 29.05 26.67
N ARG A 110 27.60 30.05 27.27
CA ARG A 110 26.36 30.64 26.75
C ARG A 110 26.60 31.39 25.44
N GLU A 111 27.71 32.12 25.33
CA GLU A 111 28.11 32.82 24.10
C GLU A 111 28.36 31.86 22.94
N ILE A 112 29.11 30.77 23.16
CA ILE A 112 29.35 29.73 22.16
C ILE A 112 28.02 29.14 21.67
N ALA A 113 27.12 28.79 22.60
CA ALA A 113 25.83 28.22 22.25
C ALA A 113 24.92 29.21 21.50
N ALA A 114 24.94 30.50 21.86
CA ALA A 114 24.22 31.55 21.15
C ALA A 114 24.75 31.73 19.72
N GLN A 115 26.07 31.69 19.51
CA GLN A 115 26.68 31.75 18.17
C GLN A 115 26.26 30.56 17.30
N ILE A 116 26.19 29.35 17.86
CA ILE A 116 25.74 28.15 17.15
C ILE A 116 24.27 28.29 16.73
N VAL A 117 23.41 28.76 17.64
CA VAL A 117 21.99 29.01 17.36
C VAL A 117 21.85 30.06 16.26
N ASP A 118 22.55 31.19 16.36
CA ASP A 118 22.46 32.28 15.38
C ASP A 118 23.00 31.89 14.00
N ALA A 119 24.00 31.01 13.92
CA ALA A 119 24.49 30.47 12.64
C ALA A 119 23.42 29.65 11.89
N LEU A 120 22.46 29.06 12.60
CA LEU A 120 21.40 28.25 12.02
C LEU A 120 20.14 29.04 11.65
N ARG A 121 19.96 30.26 12.16
CA ARG A 121 18.78 31.11 11.92
C ARG A 121 18.58 31.62 10.48
N PRO A 122 19.60 31.92 9.67
CA PRO A 122 19.38 32.50 8.34
C PRO A 122 18.50 31.59 7.47
N ASP A 123 17.73 32.16 6.56
CA ASP A 123 16.87 31.37 5.67
C ASP A 123 17.69 30.35 4.85
N ILE A 124 17.20 29.12 4.77
CA ILE A 124 17.74 28.07 3.93
C ILE A 124 16.94 28.02 2.64
N ALA A 125 17.64 28.04 1.50
CA ALA A 125 17.04 27.82 0.19
C ALA A 125 17.43 26.44 -0.33
N VAL A 126 16.45 25.55 -0.51
CA VAL A 126 16.62 24.24 -1.15
C VAL A 126 15.65 24.18 -2.33
N GLY A 127 16.18 24.28 -3.55
CA GLY A 127 15.36 24.40 -4.76
C GLY A 127 14.47 25.65 -4.75
N ALA A 128 13.15 25.45 -4.84
CA ALA A 128 12.15 26.53 -4.77
C ALA A 128 11.66 26.83 -3.34
N MET A 129 12.02 25.99 -2.36
CA MET A 129 11.59 26.13 -0.97
C MET A 129 12.52 27.08 -0.21
N ARG A 130 11.93 27.97 0.59
CA ARG A 130 12.64 28.77 1.60
C ARG A 130 12.17 28.35 2.98
N LEU A 131 13.11 28.02 3.85
CA LEU A 131 12.84 27.52 5.19
C LEU A 131 13.62 28.36 6.20
N THR A 132 12.90 28.95 7.15
CA THR A 132 13.51 29.55 8.33
C THR A 132 13.51 28.50 9.44
N LEU A 133 14.67 28.22 10.00
CA LEU A 133 14.79 27.28 11.11
C LEU A 133 14.57 27.99 12.45
N ASP A 134 13.91 27.32 13.39
CA ASP A 134 13.92 27.67 14.82
C ASP A 134 14.95 26.83 15.61
N PRO A 135 16.26 27.17 15.56
CA PRO A 135 17.30 26.47 16.31
C PRO A 135 17.14 26.64 17.81
N ARG A 136 17.16 25.51 18.52
CA ARG A 136 17.16 25.47 19.99
C ARG A 136 18.39 24.72 20.48
N ALA A 137 18.99 25.21 21.55
CA ALA A 137 20.19 24.61 22.13
C ALA A 137 20.04 24.34 23.62
N GLY A 138 20.57 23.19 24.04
CA GLY A 138 20.78 22.81 25.44
C GLY A 138 22.26 22.73 25.74
N VAL A 139 22.69 23.31 26.86
CA VAL A 139 24.11 23.39 27.23
C VAL A 139 24.33 22.75 28.59
N ALA A 140 25.35 21.91 28.69
CA ALA A 140 25.86 21.41 29.97
C ALA A 140 27.37 21.57 30.05
N ILE A 141 27.88 21.84 31.25
CA ILE A 141 29.28 22.14 31.56
C ILE A 141 29.86 21.01 32.39
N PHE A 142 30.99 20.47 31.95
CA PHE A 142 31.78 19.53 32.73
C PHE A 142 32.84 20.29 33.55
N PRO A 143 33.09 19.94 34.82
CA PRO A 143 32.47 18.85 35.60
C PRO A 143 31.24 19.28 36.43
N ASP A 144 30.80 20.54 36.35
CA ASP A 144 29.81 21.11 37.26
C ASP A 144 28.41 20.47 37.13
N ASP A 145 27.99 20.19 35.90
CA ASP A 145 26.67 19.65 35.58
C ASP A 145 26.65 18.11 35.50
N ALA A 146 27.81 17.48 35.36
CA ALA A 146 27.94 16.05 35.08
C ALA A 146 29.28 15.47 35.51
N ALA A 147 29.25 14.23 36.03
CA ALA A 147 30.44 13.50 36.48
C ALA A 147 31.18 12.73 35.37
N ASP A 148 30.49 12.45 34.25
CA ASP A 148 31.02 11.72 33.11
C ASP A 148 30.32 12.14 31.81
N ALA A 149 30.78 11.58 30.68
CA ALA A 149 30.22 11.90 29.37
C ALA A 149 28.73 11.54 29.24
N ALA A 150 28.28 10.43 29.82
CA ALA A 150 26.89 10.00 29.74
C ALA A 150 25.97 11.00 30.47
N ALA A 151 26.34 11.37 31.69
CA ALA A 151 25.65 12.40 32.48
C ALA A 151 25.66 13.76 31.75
N LEU A 152 26.75 14.11 31.06
CA LEU A 152 26.87 15.38 30.32
C LEU A 152 25.94 15.43 29.10
N PHE A 153 25.82 14.33 28.36
CA PHE A 153 24.82 14.19 27.30
C PHE A 153 23.38 14.25 27.86
N GLY A 154 23.13 13.58 28.98
CA GLY A 154 21.83 13.62 29.65
C GLY A 154 21.43 15.05 30.06
N ALA A 155 22.36 15.77 30.68
CA ALA A 155 22.17 17.15 31.12
C ALA A 155 21.91 18.11 29.94
N SER A 156 22.73 18.04 28.89
CA SER A 156 22.57 18.91 27.71
C SER A 156 21.26 18.63 26.94
N LEU A 157 20.82 17.36 26.86
CA LEU A 157 19.52 17.00 26.27
C LEU A 157 18.33 17.45 27.13
N ALA A 158 18.44 17.36 28.46
CA ALA A 158 17.42 17.85 29.37
C ALA A 158 17.23 19.37 29.23
N ALA A 159 18.34 20.11 29.13
CA ALA A 159 18.33 21.55 28.85
C ALA A 159 17.72 21.86 27.48
N LEU A 160 18.08 21.12 26.43
CA LEU A 160 17.52 21.32 25.08
C LEU A 160 16.00 21.15 25.08
N LYS A 161 15.51 20.11 25.76
CA LYS A 161 14.08 19.84 25.84
C LYS A 161 13.35 20.94 26.62
N HIS A 162 13.93 21.42 27.71
CA HIS A 162 13.41 22.57 28.45
C HIS A 162 13.33 23.83 27.57
N ALA A 163 14.38 24.13 26.80
CA ALA A 163 14.35 25.21 25.81
C ALA A 163 13.17 25.05 24.84
N GLY A 164 12.89 23.81 24.42
CA GLY A 164 11.76 23.50 23.56
C GLY A 164 10.38 23.76 24.19
N GLU A 165 10.17 23.28 25.41
CA GLU A 165 8.91 23.44 26.17
C GLU A 165 8.60 24.89 26.50
N HIS A 166 9.64 25.69 26.76
CA HIS A 166 9.51 27.10 27.12
C HIS A 166 9.65 28.06 25.93
N HIS A 167 9.82 27.52 24.72
CA HIS A 167 9.99 28.28 23.47
C HIS A 167 11.17 29.26 23.55
N GLU A 168 12.24 28.83 24.19
CA GLU A 168 13.50 29.55 24.29
C GLU A 168 14.49 28.96 23.27
N SER A 169 15.32 29.82 22.67
CA SER A 169 16.33 29.34 21.72
C SER A 169 17.55 28.71 22.39
N LEU A 170 17.74 28.93 23.69
CA LEU A 170 18.90 28.46 24.44
C LEU A 170 18.53 28.26 25.90
N SER A 171 18.82 27.06 26.44
CA SER A 171 18.72 26.78 27.87
C SER A 171 20.03 26.18 28.39
N MET A 172 20.47 26.67 29.55
CA MET A 172 21.57 26.09 30.31
C MET A 172 21.00 25.02 31.24
N TYR A 173 21.71 23.92 31.41
CA TYR A 173 21.31 22.90 32.37
C TYR A 173 21.31 23.45 33.80
N ASP A 174 20.32 23.02 34.56
CA ASP A 174 20.28 23.11 36.01
C ASP A 174 19.65 21.81 36.53
N ARG A 175 19.99 21.41 37.76
CA ARG A 175 19.53 20.18 38.40
C ARG A 175 18.00 20.08 38.45
N ALA A 176 17.29 21.19 38.62
CA ALA A 176 15.83 21.20 38.61
C ALA A 176 15.23 20.75 37.26
N ILE A 177 15.89 21.10 36.14
CA ILE A 177 15.52 20.65 34.79
C ILE A 177 15.76 19.14 34.67
N GLY A 178 16.92 18.67 35.13
CA GLY A 178 17.26 17.24 35.13
C GLY A 178 16.25 16.38 35.90
N GLU A 179 15.83 16.80 37.10
CA GLU A 179 14.84 16.10 37.91
C GLU A 179 13.45 16.07 37.27
N ALA A 180 13.05 17.16 36.58
CA ALA A 180 11.80 17.21 35.87
C ALA A 180 11.77 16.27 34.65
N GLN A 181 12.87 16.23 33.91
CA GLN A 181 13.02 15.38 32.72
C GLN A 181 13.18 13.90 33.06
N ALA A 182 13.85 13.57 34.18
CA ALA A 182 13.94 12.20 34.67
C ALA A 182 12.57 11.58 34.99
N ARG A 183 11.59 12.37 35.44
CA ARG A 183 10.21 11.90 35.65
C ARG A 183 9.52 11.49 34.35
N GLU A 184 9.75 12.22 33.26
CA GLU A 184 9.14 11.95 31.96
C GLU A 184 9.88 10.86 31.16
N ALA A 185 11.21 10.80 31.31
CA ALA A 185 12.04 9.74 30.73
C ALA A 185 11.66 8.34 31.22
N ARG A 186 11.16 8.21 32.46
CA ARG A 186 10.63 6.93 32.99
C ARG A 186 9.47 6.38 32.15
N THR A 187 8.56 7.25 31.72
CA THR A 187 7.43 6.87 30.86
C THR A 187 7.92 6.47 29.46
N GLY A 188 8.91 7.17 28.89
CA GLY A 188 9.51 6.83 27.58
C GLY A 188 10.40 5.58 27.58
N MET A 189 11.14 5.30 28.66
CA MET A 189 11.95 4.08 28.83
C MET A 189 11.09 2.83 28.91
N ALA A 190 9.92 2.90 29.53
CA ALA A 190 8.99 1.79 29.57
C ALA A 190 8.47 1.41 28.17
N PHE A 191 8.12 2.40 27.34
CA PHE A 191 7.71 2.14 25.95
C PHE A 191 8.84 1.49 25.13
N ARG A 192 10.08 1.95 25.31
CA ARG A 192 11.27 1.39 24.65
C ARG A 192 11.58 -0.03 25.11
N SER A 193 11.52 -0.33 26.41
CA SER A 193 11.81 -1.67 26.93
C SER A 193 10.77 -2.68 26.47
N ASP A 194 9.50 -2.29 26.38
CA ASP A 194 8.47 -3.14 25.79
C ASP A 194 8.68 -3.32 24.28
N ALA A 195 8.96 -2.26 23.53
CA ALA A 195 9.29 -2.38 22.12
C ALA A 195 10.53 -3.27 21.87
N GLN A 196 11.55 -3.21 22.72
CA GLN A 196 12.73 -4.07 22.64
C GLN A 196 12.43 -5.54 23.01
N ARG A 197 11.62 -5.80 24.05
CA ARG A 197 11.12 -7.16 24.39
C ARG A 197 10.35 -7.79 23.23
N LEU A 198 9.64 -6.99 22.45
CA LEU A 198 8.95 -7.44 21.24
C LEU A 198 9.91 -7.83 20.09
N SER A 199 11.15 -7.32 20.11
CA SER A 199 12.20 -7.66 19.13
C SER A 199 13.07 -8.86 19.54
N SER A 200 13.21 -9.12 20.84
CA SER A 200 14.03 -10.22 21.38
C SER A 200 13.43 -11.62 21.16
N VAL A 201 12.19 -11.73 20.68
CA VAL A 201 11.56 -13.01 20.33
C VAL A 201 12.11 -13.60 19.02
N GLN A 202 13.01 -12.90 18.31
CA GLN A 202 13.44 -13.31 16.97
C GLN A 202 14.95 -13.50 16.74
N ARG A 203 15.83 -13.34 17.74
CA ARG A 203 17.27 -13.62 17.57
C ARG A 203 17.93 -14.14 18.85
N ASP A 204 18.04 -15.47 18.95
CA ASP A 204 19.32 -16.04 19.31
C ASP A 204 20.29 -15.73 18.15
N THR A 205 21.50 -15.28 18.50
CA THR A 205 22.66 -14.90 17.66
C THR A 205 22.73 -13.44 17.16
N GLU A 206 23.73 -12.75 17.74
CA GLU A 206 24.49 -11.55 17.34
C GLU A 206 23.96 -10.15 17.75
N ASP A 207 24.33 -9.79 18.98
CA ASP A 207 24.78 -8.49 19.50
C ASP A 207 24.13 -7.21 18.96
N ILE A 208 23.13 -6.71 19.69
CA ILE A 208 22.99 -5.28 20.01
C ILE A 208 22.50 -5.16 21.46
N VAL A 209 23.44 -5.07 22.39
CA VAL A 209 23.22 -4.49 23.72
C VAL A 209 23.15 -2.97 23.52
N LEU A 210 21.93 -2.42 23.41
CA LEU A 210 21.73 -0.98 23.61
C LEU A 210 21.70 -0.75 25.12
N PHE A 211 22.72 -0.04 25.61
CA PHE A 211 22.81 0.48 26.97
C PHE A 211 21.43 0.94 27.48
N THR A 212 20.85 0.16 28.37
CA THR A 212 19.84 0.66 29.30
C THR A 212 20.61 1.40 30.38
N ASP A 213 20.35 2.69 30.54
CA ASP A 213 20.77 3.42 31.75
C ASP A 213 20.26 2.63 32.96
N GLU A 214 21.21 2.12 33.75
CA GLU A 214 20.99 1.66 35.11
C GLU A 214 20.62 2.88 35.96
N ILE A 215 19.33 3.18 36.04
CA ILE A 215 18.75 3.86 37.20
C ILE A 215 17.71 2.90 37.76
N GLU A 216 18.05 2.23 38.86
CA GLU A 216 17.10 1.46 39.66
C GLU A 216 15.86 2.31 39.98
N PRO A 217 14.65 1.92 39.54
CA PRO A 217 13.45 2.60 39.97
C PRO A 217 13.11 2.16 41.40
N PRO A 218 12.71 3.08 42.30
CA PRO A 218 12.29 2.72 43.64
C PRO A 218 11.03 1.86 43.59
N ALA A 219 10.98 0.89 44.50
CA ALA A 219 9.94 -0.12 44.63
C ALA A 219 8.52 0.47 44.75
N ALA A 220 7.82 0.57 43.62
CA ALA A 220 6.37 0.55 43.56
C ALA A 220 6.00 -0.55 42.57
N THR A 221 5.31 -1.59 43.04
CA THR A 221 4.86 -2.75 42.25
C THR A 221 4.20 -2.27 40.94
N PRO A 222 4.86 -2.42 39.77
CA PRO A 222 4.27 -2.02 38.49
C PRO A 222 3.18 -3.01 38.09
N GLN A 223 2.07 -2.50 37.57
CA GLN A 223 1.14 -3.35 36.80
C GLN A 223 1.81 -3.71 35.46
N PRO A 224 1.54 -4.88 34.87
CA PRO A 224 2.20 -5.28 33.63
C PRO A 224 1.78 -4.38 32.46
N THR A 225 2.74 -3.67 31.87
CA THR A 225 2.58 -3.00 30.58
C THR A 225 2.35 -4.01 29.46
N SER A 226 1.50 -3.67 28.48
CA SER A 226 1.25 -4.56 27.34
C SER A 226 0.71 -3.82 26.12
N PHE A 227 1.16 -4.25 24.94
CA PHE A 227 0.52 -3.94 23.67
C PHE A 227 -0.69 -4.83 23.46
N ARG A 228 -1.76 -4.27 22.90
CA ARG A 228 -3.00 -4.97 22.58
C ARG A 228 -3.33 -4.78 21.11
N LEU A 229 -3.69 -5.88 20.46
CA LEU A 229 -4.19 -5.89 19.10
C LEU A 229 -5.71 -6.02 19.13
N LEU A 230 -6.37 -5.00 18.59
CA LEU A 230 -7.81 -4.96 18.44
C LEU A 230 -8.20 -5.26 16.99
N ALA A 231 -9.42 -5.74 16.82
CA ALA A 231 -10.09 -6.01 15.57
C ALA A 231 -11.33 -5.14 15.47
N GLU A 232 -11.41 -4.33 14.42
CA GLU A 232 -12.61 -3.59 14.06
C GLU A 232 -13.15 -4.10 12.71
N PRO A 233 -14.43 -4.52 12.64
CA PRO A 233 -14.99 -5.09 11.43
C PRO A 233 -15.39 -4.02 10.41
N ARG A 234 -15.07 -4.28 9.14
CA ARG A 234 -15.65 -3.61 7.97
C ARG A 234 -16.71 -4.48 7.36
N ILE A 235 -17.90 -3.92 7.13
CA ILE A 235 -19.00 -4.65 6.50
C ILE A 235 -19.32 -4.10 5.11
N ASP A 236 -19.77 -5.00 4.24
CA ASP A 236 -20.54 -4.60 3.07
C ASP A 236 -21.97 -4.28 3.53
N ALA A 237 -22.36 -3.01 3.40
CA ALA A 237 -23.59 -2.50 3.95
C ALA A 237 -24.85 -3.06 3.27
N ALA A 238 -24.74 -3.63 2.06
CA ALA A 238 -25.87 -4.24 1.36
C ALA A 238 -26.12 -5.68 1.84
N THR A 239 -25.06 -6.41 2.16
CA THR A 239 -25.14 -7.83 2.55
C THR A 239 -25.00 -8.06 4.06
N GLY A 240 -24.53 -7.06 4.81
CA GLY A 240 -24.19 -7.17 6.23
C GLY A 240 -22.98 -8.06 6.52
N ARG A 241 -22.28 -8.56 5.48
CA ARG A 241 -21.14 -9.47 5.65
C ARG A 241 -19.89 -8.68 5.98
N VAL A 242 -19.10 -9.19 6.92
CA VAL A 242 -17.75 -8.68 7.19
C VAL A 242 -16.86 -8.98 5.98
N VAL A 243 -16.27 -7.94 5.40
CA VAL A 243 -15.38 -8.02 4.22
C VAL A 243 -13.91 -7.88 4.60
N CYS A 244 -13.63 -7.14 5.67
CA CYS A 244 -12.29 -6.95 6.21
C CYS A 244 -12.35 -6.78 7.73
N ILE A 245 -11.27 -7.12 8.40
CA ILE A 245 -11.03 -6.83 9.82
C ILE A 245 -9.79 -5.96 9.88
N ASP A 246 -9.97 -4.70 10.29
CA ASP A 246 -8.85 -3.80 10.50
C ASP A 246 -8.25 -4.08 11.88
N SER A 247 -6.95 -4.37 11.89
CA SER A 247 -6.21 -4.43 13.13
C SER A 247 -5.95 -3.02 13.64
N GLN A 248 -6.03 -2.84 14.95
CA GLN A 248 -5.62 -1.62 15.64
C GLN A 248 -4.65 -1.97 16.76
N LEU A 249 -3.75 -1.04 17.03
CA LEU A 249 -2.73 -1.17 18.06
C LEU A 249 -3.02 -0.19 19.19
N ASP A 250 -3.18 -0.70 20.41
CA ASP A 250 -3.24 0.10 21.63
C ASP A 250 -2.12 -0.29 22.59
N TRP A 251 -1.68 0.65 23.42
CA TRP A 251 -0.65 0.43 24.43
C TRP A 251 -1.18 0.80 25.82
N THR A 252 -0.93 -0.05 26.82
CA THR A 252 -1.15 0.31 28.23
C THR A 252 0.18 0.65 28.88
N ASP A 253 0.31 1.88 29.39
CA ASP A 253 1.52 2.37 30.03
C ASP A 253 1.75 1.75 31.44
N PRO A 254 2.93 1.95 32.06
CA PRO A 254 3.25 1.38 33.38
C PRO A 254 2.33 1.84 34.50
N GLU A 255 1.76 3.03 34.33
CA GLU A 255 0.80 3.62 35.25
C GLU A 255 -0.62 3.04 35.07
N GLY A 256 -0.81 2.12 34.12
CA GLY A 256 -2.07 1.43 33.84
C GLY A 256 -3.02 2.24 32.95
N ARG A 257 -2.55 3.32 32.32
CA ARG A 257 -3.36 4.16 31.42
C ARG A 257 -3.33 3.56 30.01
N LEU A 258 -4.51 3.46 29.40
CA LEU A 258 -4.66 3.05 28.01
C LEU A 258 -4.37 4.24 27.09
N LEU A 259 -3.30 4.14 26.31
CA LEU A 259 -2.95 5.06 25.24
C LEU A 259 -3.53 4.49 23.95
N GLY A 260 -4.62 5.10 23.49
CA GLY A 260 -5.27 4.71 22.23
C GLY A 260 -4.33 4.79 21.03
N GLY A 261 -4.70 4.18 19.92
CA GLY A 261 -3.83 4.04 18.74
C GLY A 261 -3.17 5.32 18.24
N ALA A 262 -3.89 6.44 18.14
CA ALA A 262 -3.31 7.71 17.70
C ALA A 262 -2.16 8.18 18.60
N ALA A 263 -2.34 8.12 19.93
CA ALA A 263 -1.31 8.49 20.90
C ALA A 263 -0.13 7.51 20.88
N THR A 264 -0.40 6.21 20.72
CA THR A 264 0.63 5.17 20.58
C THR A 264 1.52 5.43 19.36
N TRP A 265 0.94 5.76 18.21
CA TRP A 265 1.69 6.07 16.99
C TRP A 265 2.45 7.40 17.07
N ALA A 266 1.88 8.41 17.73
CA ALA A 266 2.56 9.68 17.98
C ALA A 266 3.82 9.47 18.83
N LEU A 267 3.70 8.68 19.90
CA LEU A 267 4.82 8.35 20.79
C LEU A 267 5.89 7.52 20.08
N ALA A 268 5.49 6.51 19.29
CA ALA A 268 6.40 5.73 18.47
C ALA A 268 7.18 6.60 17.48
N ARG A 269 6.51 7.62 16.89
CA ARG A 269 7.15 8.59 15.98
C ARG A 269 8.15 9.48 16.71
N GLN A 270 7.76 10.06 17.86
CA GLN A 270 8.63 10.90 18.68
C GLN A 270 9.93 10.20 19.07
N HIS A 271 9.87 8.88 19.28
CA HIS A 271 11.03 8.08 19.68
C HIS A 271 11.71 7.30 18.55
N GLY A 272 11.27 7.45 17.30
CA GLY A 272 11.87 6.79 16.14
C GLY A 272 11.64 5.27 16.07
N LEU A 273 10.59 4.77 16.74
CA LEU A 273 10.27 3.34 16.87
C LEU A 273 9.22 2.83 15.87
N THR A 274 8.74 3.69 14.96
CA THR A 274 7.65 3.36 14.03
C THR A 274 7.93 2.13 13.17
N THR A 275 9.15 1.97 12.65
CA THR A 275 9.55 0.81 11.84
C THR A 275 9.59 -0.48 12.65
N LEU A 276 10.11 -0.41 13.88
CA LEU A 276 10.22 -1.57 14.77
C LEU A 276 8.82 -2.04 15.23
N LEU A 277 7.99 -1.09 15.65
CA LEU A 277 6.61 -1.35 16.05
C LEU A 277 5.77 -1.88 14.89
N GLY A 278 5.92 -1.31 13.69
CA GLY A 278 5.26 -1.79 12.48
C GLY A 278 5.66 -3.22 12.12
N GLY A 279 6.95 -3.57 12.27
CA GLY A 279 7.43 -4.93 12.00
C GLY A 279 6.87 -5.95 12.99
N TRP A 280 6.81 -5.60 14.27
CA TRP A 280 6.13 -6.43 15.27
C TRP A 280 4.63 -6.57 14.99
N TRP A 281 3.95 -5.47 14.66
CA TRP A 281 2.53 -5.48 14.39
C TRP A 281 2.18 -6.36 13.19
N LEU A 282 3.00 -6.36 12.14
CA LEU A 282 2.84 -7.27 11.01
C LEU A 282 2.86 -8.74 11.45
N ARG A 283 3.83 -9.12 12.28
CA ARG A 283 4.00 -10.50 12.77
C ARG A 283 2.87 -10.92 13.70
N GLU A 284 2.63 -10.14 14.75
CA GLU A 284 1.62 -10.47 15.74
C GLU A 284 0.19 -10.29 15.21
N GLY A 285 -0.02 -9.32 14.33
CA GLY A 285 -1.29 -9.09 13.66
C GLY A 285 -1.70 -10.27 12.78
N THR A 286 -0.79 -10.76 11.93
CA THR A 286 -1.05 -11.93 11.09
C THR A 286 -1.24 -13.20 11.91
N ARG A 287 -0.40 -13.41 12.94
CA ARG A 287 -0.52 -14.55 13.87
C ARG A 287 -1.85 -14.55 14.63
N ALA A 288 -2.17 -13.45 15.33
CA ALA A 288 -3.39 -13.34 16.13
C ALA A 288 -4.66 -13.39 15.27
N TYR A 289 -4.60 -12.86 14.05
CA TYR A 289 -5.69 -12.99 13.09
C TYR A 289 -5.92 -14.45 12.69
N ALA A 290 -4.86 -15.18 12.31
CA ALA A 290 -4.98 -16.59 11.96
C ALA A 290 -5.54 -17.43 13.11
N GLU A 291 -5.07 -17.20 14.34
CA GLU A 291 -5.60 -17.85 15.55
C GLU A 291 -7.10 -17.54 15.76
N GLY A 292 -7.50 -16.27 15.62
CA GLY A 292 -8.89 -15.87 15.78
C GLY A 292 -9.83 -16.34 14.66
N MET A 293 -9.27 -16.77 13.53
CA MET A 293 -9.99 -17.22 12.34
C MET A 293 -9.98 -18.75 12.17
N ASP A 294 -9.35 -19.49 13.08
CA ASP A 294 -9.17 -20.93 12.96
C ASP A 294 -10.49 -21.68 12.67
N GLY A 295 -10.45 -22.57 11.69
CA GLY A 295 -11.59 -23.38 11.25
C GLY A 295 -12.69 -22.63 10.46
N LEU A 296 -12.59 -21.33 10.20
CA LEU A 296 -13.59 -20.57 9.43
C LEU A 296 -13.31 -20.62 7.92
N ARG A 297 -14.35 -20.82 7.11
CA ARG A 297 -14.27 -20.79 5.63
C ARG A 297 -14.62 -19.40 5.11
N GLY A 298 -13.84 -18.92 4.13
CA GLY A 298 -14.09 -17.62 3.49
C GLY A 298 -13.73 -16.44 4.38
N LEU A 299 -12.49 -16.43 4.87
CA LEU A 299 -11.98 -15.41 5.78
C LEU A 299 -12.06 -14.01 5.14
N PRO A 300 -12.42 -12.97 5.92
CA PRO A 300 -12.31 -11.59 5.45
C PRO A 300 -10.83 -11.22 5.21
N ARG A 301 -10.61 -10.04 4.65
CA ARG A 301 -9.25 -9.48 4.59
C ARG A 301 -8.79 -9.07 6.00
N LEU A 302 -7.48 -9.07 6.23
CA LEU A 302 -6.83 -8.46 7.40
C LEU A 302 -6.21 -7.14 6.96
N GLY A 303 -6.70 -6.03 7.52
CA GLY A 303 -6.13 -4.71 7.34
C GLY A 303 -5.05 -4.43 8.37
N LEU A 304 -3.85 -4.05 7.90
CA LEU A 304 -2.70 -3.68 8.74
C LEU A 304 -2.19 -2.32 8.29
N ARG A 305 -2.06 -1.37 9.22
CA ARG A 305 -1.45 -0.08 8.92
C ARG A 305 0.07 -0.20 9.04
N ILE A 306 0.80 0.27 8.04
CA ILE A 306 2.25 0.17 8.01
C ILE A 306 2.90 1.53 7.79
N ALA A 307 4.00 1.79 8.48
CA ALA A 307 4.81 2.97 8.24
C ALA A 307 5.51 2.88 6.86
N THR A 308 5.50 3.96 6.09
CA THR A 308 6.11 4.02 4.75
C THR A 308 7.57 3.55 4.73
N ARG A 309 8.37 3.89 5.75
CA ARG A 309 9.76 3.45 5.88
C ARG A 309 9.92 1.94 6.03
N LEU A 310 8.95 1.22 6.59
CA LEU A 310 8.98 -0.24 6.68
C LEU A 310 8.77 -0.87 5.29
N LEU A 311 7.90 -0.30 4.44
CA LEU A 311 7.71 -0.77 3.06
C LEU A 311 8.97 -0.62 2.20
N LEU A 312 9.74 0.45 2.42
CA LEU A 312 10.96 0.76 1.65
C LEU A 312 12.16 -0.13 2.00
N ARG A 313 12.07 -0.95 3.05
CA ARG A 313 13.17 -1.87 3.38
C ARG A 313 13.30 -2.94 2.31
N ALA A 314 14.54 -3.23 1.93
CA ALA A 314 14.86 -4.26 0.94
C ALA A 314 14.34 -5.66 1.34
N ASP A 315 14.26 -5.96 2.65
CA ASP A 315 13.79 -7.23 3.19
C ASP A 315 12.27 -7.29 3.45
N PHE A 316 11.51 -6.24 3.15
CA PHE A 316 10.07 -6.20 3.45
C PHE A 316 9.28 -7.28 2.72
N GLY A 317 9.56 -7.50 1.44
CA GLY A 317 8.87 -8.52 0.64
C GLY A 317 9.03 -9.92 1.22
N SER A 318 10.25 -10.29 1.60
CA SER A 318 10.53 -11.57 2.25
C SER A 318 9.91 -11.67 3.64
N LEU A 319 9.96 -10.58 4.42
CA LEU A 319 9.34 -10.54 5.75
C LEU A 319 7.82 -10.79 5.66
N LEU A 320 7.15 -10.10 4.73
CA LEU A 320 5.70 -10.24 4.52
C LEU A 320 5.35 -11.67 4.10
N GLN A 321 6.08 -12.22 3.14
CA GLN A 321 5.89 -13.60 2.66
C GLN A 321 6.02 -14.62 3.79
N GLU A 322 7.08 -14.51 4.60
CA GLU A 322 7.33 -15.40 5.74
C GLU A 322 6.17 -15.36 6.76
N GLN A 323 5.62 -14.18 7.05
CA GLN A 323 4.52 -14.06 8.01
C GLN A 323 3.21 -14.63 7.47
N ILE A 324 2.92 -14.38 6.20
CA ILE A 324 1.71 -14.90 5.55
C ILE A 324 1.75 -16.43 5.50
N GLU A 325 2.90 -17.02 5.14
CA GLU A 325 3.10 -18.47 5.12
C GLU A 325 2.94 -19.09 6.51
N ARG A 326 3.56 -18.49 7.54
CA ARG A 326 3.41 -18.96 8.93
C ARG A 326 1.98 -18.90 9.44
N ALA A 327 1.24 -17.87 9.06
CA ALA A 327 -0.15 -17.67 9.45
C ALA A 327 -1.14 -18.51 8.61
N GLY A 328 -0.68 -19.20 7.56
CA GLY A 328 -1.54 -19.95 6.65
C GLY A 328 -2.49 -19.06 5.84
N LEU A 329 -2.13 -17.80 5.63
CA LEU A 329 -2.92 -16.81 4.89
C LEU A 329 -2.50 -16.76 3.42
N ARG A 330 -3.29 -16.07 2.61
CA ARG A 330 -2.93 -15.73 1.22
C ARG A 330 -2.63 -14.24 1.09
N LEU A 331 -1.81 -13.85 0.11
CA LEU A 331 -1.48 -12.45 -0.17
C LEU A 331 -2.73 -11.59 -0.44
N ASP A 332 -3.75 -12.15 -1.10
CA ASP A 332 -5.02 -11.48 -1.40
C ASP A 332 -5.93 -11.26 -0.18
N GLN A 333 -5.56 -11.84 0.97
CA GLN A 333 -6.22 -11.61 2.25
C GLN A 333 -5.56 -10.49 3.06
N ILE A 334 -4.44 -9.93 2.61
CA ILE A 334 -3.75 -8.84 3.30
C ILE A 334 -4.06 -7.51 2.62
N GLU A 335 -4.45 -6.54 3.43
CA GLU A 335 -4.57 -5.14 3.03
C GLU A 335 -3.60 -4.28 3.84
N LEU A 336 -2.70 -3.57 3.16
CA LEU A 336 -1.73 -2.68 3.81
C LEU A 336 -2.19 -1.24 3.69
N GLY A 337 -2.45 -0.60 4.83
CA GLY A 337 -2.86 0.80 4.94
C GLY A 337 -1.66 1.74 5.07
N LEU A 338 -1.63 2.78 4.25
CA LEU A 338 -0.67 3.88 4.30
C LEU A 338 -1.41 5.18 4.63
N LEU A 339 -0.82 6.02 5.47
CA LEU A 339 -1.37 7.36 5.75
C LEU A 339 -1.31 8.21 4.49
N ALA A 340 -2.42 8.85 4.09
CA ALA A 340 -2.47 9.72 2.92
C ALA A 340 -1.48 10.89 3.06
N HIS A 341 -0.63 11.09 2.05
CA HIS A 341 0.24 12.27 1.96
C HIS A 341 0.63 12.55 0.50
N PRO A 342 0.60 13.82 0.01
CA PRO A 342 0.87 14.14 -1.39
C PRO A 342 2.21 13.61 -1.91
N SER A 343 3.25 13.62 -1.07
CA SER A 343 4.61 13.22 -1.46
C SER A 343 4.78 11.72 -1.72
N LEU A 344 3.84 10.86 -1.31
CA LEU A 344 3.97 9.41 -1.59
C LEU A 344 3.97 9.14 -3.10
N ALA A 345 3.23 9.95 -3.88
CA ALA A 345 3.14 9.82 -5.33
C ALA A 345 4.44 10.20 -6.05
N ASP A 346 5.30 10.99 -5.41
CA ASP A 346 6.56 11.46 -5.99
C ASP A 346 7.76 10.59 -5.56
N ASN A 347 7.52 9.59 -4.69
CA ASN A 347 8.53 8.63 -4.24
C ASN A 347 8.53 7.39 -5.16
N GLU A 348 9.30 7.43 -6.25
CA GLU A 348 9.33 6.35 -7.25
C GLU A 348 9.72 4.98 -6.67
N PRO A 349 10.71 4.85 -5.75
CA PRO A 349 10.99 3.58 -5.07
C PRO A 349 9.79 3.00 -4.31
N LEU A 350 9.08 3.84 -3.55
CA LEU A 350 7.86 3.43 -2.86
C LEU A 350 6.79 3.01 -3.85
N VAL A 351 6.53 3.83 -4.87
CA VAL A 351 5.55 3.53 -5.91
C VAL A 351 5.86 2.20 -6.59
N ALA A 352 7.12 1.94 -6.94
CA ALA A 352 7.56 0.68 -7.53
C ALA A 352 7.32 -0.50 -6.60
N GLN A 353 7.63 -0.37 -5.31
CA GLN A 353 7.39 -1.40 -4.30
C GLN A 353 5.90 -1.67 -4.11
N VAL A 354 5.06 -0.63 -4.03
CA VAL A 354 3.61 -0.75 -3.92
C VAL A 354 3.03 -1.43 -5.18
N ARG A 355 3.50 -1.09 -6.39
CA ARG A 355 3.12 -1.81 -7.62
C ARG A 355 3.53 -3.29 -7.56
N ALA A 356 4.70 -3.60 -7.01
CA ALA A 356 5.16 -4.99 -6.87
C ALA A 356 4.28 -5.79 -5.89
N LEU A 357 3.93 -5.20 -4.74
CA LEU A 357 3.02 -5.81 -3.76
C LEU A 357 1.62 -6.04 -4.34
N ARG A 358 1.08 -5.07 -5.08
CA ARG A 358 -0.22 -5.23 -5.78
C ARG A 358 -0.17 -6.34 -6.81
N ARG A 359 0.90 -6.42 -7.61
CA ARG A 359 1.11 -7.52 -8.56
C ARG A 359 1.19 -8.90 -7.87
N ALA A 360 1.70 -8.95 -6.64
CA ALA A 360 1.73 -10.17 -5.84
C ALA A 360 0.36 -10.52 -5.20
N GLY A 361 -0.63 -9.61 -5.27
CA GLY A 361 -2.00 -9.82 -4.78
C GLY A 361 -2.35 -9.07 -3.49
N VAL A 362 -1.40 -8.34 -2.89
CA VAL A 362 -1.66 -7.54 -1.68
C VAL A 362 -2.51 -6.32 -2.03
N ARG A 363 -3.56 -6.05 -1.25
CA ARG A 363 -4.38 -4.85 -1.40
C ARG A 363 -3.69 -3.66 -0.73
N ILE A 364 -3.71 -2.50 -1.38
CA ILE A 364 -3.13 -1.27 -0.84
C ILE A 364 -4.24 -0.28 -0.53
N ALA A 365 -4.29 0.14 0.73
CA ALA A 365 -5.25 1.12 1.21
C ALA A 365 -4.57 2.46 1.53
N LEU A 366 -5.31 3.54 1.29
CA LEU A 366 -4.95 4.88 1.69
C LEU A 366 -5.86 5.33 2.84
N ASP A 367 -5.27 5.54 4.00
CA ASP A 367 -5.96 5.92 5.23
C ASP A 367 -6.06 7.45 5.38
N HIS A 368 -7.11 7.91 6.05
CA HIS A 368 -7.36 9.33 6.38
C HIS A 368 -7.52 10.24 5.15
N PHE A 369 -8.13 9.73 4.08
CA PHE A 369 -8.40 10.54 2.90
C PHE A 369 -9.56 11.53 3.16
N GLY A 370 -9.33 12.82 2.88
CA GLY A 370 -10.32 13.88 3.04
C GLY A 370 -10.04 14.90 4.15
N GLU A 371 -9.02 14.70 5.00
CA GLU A 371 -8.53 15.72 5.96
C GLU A 371 -7.43 16.63 5.36
N ASP A 372 -6.55 16.10 4.50
CA ASP A 372 -5.30 16.76 4.08
C ASP A 372 -5.18 16.99 2.55
N GLU A 373 -4.14 17.74 2.13
CA GLU A 373 -3.81 18.21 0.76
C GLU A 373 -3.63 17.12 -0.33
N ALA A 374 -3.86 15.84 -0.03
CA ALA A 374 -3.80 14.74 -1.00
C ALA A 374 -4.97 14.83 -2.00
N GLY A 375 -4.84 15.73 -2.98
CA GLY A 375 -5.85 15.98 -4.00
C GLY A 375 -5.90 14.92 -5.11
N LEU A 376 -6.79 15.12 -6.07
CA LEU A 376 -7.08 14.17 -7.15
C LEU A 376 -5.87 13.75 -8.01
N GLY A 377 -4.90 14.65 -8.17
CA GLY A 377 -3.64 14.36 -8.87
C GLY A 377 -2.79 13.28 -8.20
N PHE A 378 -2.99 13.05 -6.90
CA PHE A 378 -2.36 11.97 -6.15
C PHE A 378 -2.89 10.60 -6.59
N LEU A 379 -4.22 10.42 -6.60
CA LEU A 379 -4.87 9.13 -6.88
C LEU A 379 -4.58 8.61 -8.29
N ARG A 380 -4.27 9.50 -9.23
CA ARG A 380 -3.89 9.11 -10.59
C ARG A 380 -2.48 8.50 -10.66
N ARG A 381 -1.57 8.89 -9.77
CA ARG A 381 -0.15 8.53 -9.82
C ARG A 381 0.20 7.42 -8.83
N PHE A 382 -0.45 7.42 -7.66
CA PHE A 382 -0.18 6.46 -6.61
C PHE A 382 -1.07 5.21 -6.75
N PRO A 383 -0.48 4.00 -6.83
CA PRO A 383 -1.21 2.77 -7.11
C PRO A 383 -1.94 2.25 -5.86
N VAL A 384 -3.22 2.57 -5.72
CA VAL A 384 -4.08 2.15 -4.59
C VAL A 384 -5.24 1.26 -5.05
N ASP A 385 -5.75 0.45 -4.14
CA ASP A 385 -6.97 -0.36 -4.31
C ASP A 385 -8.14 0.15 -3.49
N VAL A 386 -7.83 0.69 -2.30
CA VAL A 386 -8.84 1.07 -1.30
C VAL A 386 -8.59 2.51 -0.83
N LEU A 387 -9.66 3.29 -0.78
CA LEU A 387 -9.68 4.66 -0.26
C LEU A 387 -10.51 4.70 1.02
N LYS A 388 -9.87 4.93 2.16
CA LYS A 388 -10.56 5.04 3.44
C LYS A 388 -10.82 6.51 3.79
N LEU A 389 -12.09 6.90 3.76
CA LEU A 389 -12.55 8.24 4.09
C LEU A 389 -12.50 8.46 5.59
N ASP A 390 -11.95 9.59 6.02
CA ASP A 390 -11.77 9.88 7.43
C ASP A 390 -13.09 10.04 8.20
N ALA A 391 -13.08 9.63 9.47
CA ALA A 391 -14.24 9.73 10.37
C ALA A 391 -14.72 11.18 10.56
N ALA A 392 -13.82 12.16 10.57
CA ALA A 392 -14.15 13.57 10.71
C ALA A 392 -15.00 14.08 9.54
N LEU A 393 -14.70 13.64 8.31
CA LEU A 393 -15.52 13.93 7.13
C LEU A 393 -16.91 13.29 7.27
N ILE A 394 -16.95 11.99 7.61
CA ILE A 394 -18.21 11.24 7.76
C ILE A 394 -19.09 11.79 8.89
N ALA A 395 -18.50 12.35 9.95
CA ALA A 395 -19.24 12.96 11.06
C ALA A 395 -20.10 14.15 10.62
N ARG A 396 -19.70 14.90 9.58
CA ARG A 396 -20.31 16.18 9.18
C ARG A 396 -21.17 16.13 7.91
N ILE A 397 -21.19 15.02 7.17
CA ILE A 397 -21.89 14.90 5.87
C ILE A 397 -23.41 15.14 5.90
N GLU A 398 -24.04 15.05 7.07
CA GLU A 398 -25.48 15.28 7.25
C GLU A 398 -25.80 16.75 7.50
N SER A 399 -24.87 17.50 8.10
CA SER A 399 -25.05 18.88 8.55
C SER A 399 -24.34 19.90 7.67
N ASP A 400 -23.26 19.51 6.98
CA ASP A 400 -22.45 20.38 6.14
C ASP A 400 -22.64 20.04 4.65
N PRO A 401 -23.29 20.94 3.86
CA PRO A 401 -23.46 20.77 2.42
C PRO A 401 -22.14 20.63 1.65
N THR A 402 -21.06 21.25 2.14
CA THR A 402 -19.73 21.22 1.50
C THR A 402 -19.11 19.84 1.62
N ASP A 403 -19.13 19.27 2.83
CA ASP A 403 -18.62 17.91 3.08
C ASP A 403 -19.48 16.86 2.35
N ASN A 404 -20.79 17.08 2.24
CA ASN A 404 -21.67 16.25 1.42
C ASN A 404 -21.29 16.29 -0.07
N ALA A 405 -21.03 17.48 -0.61
CA ALA A 405 -20.59 17.67 -2.00
C ALA A 405 -19.19 17.08 -2.25
N LEU A 406 -18.28 17.21 -1.29
CA LEU A 406 -16.95 16.62 -1.32
C LEU A 406 -17.05 15.09 -1.35
N LEU A 407 -17.83 14.49 -0.45
CA LEU A 407 -18.09 13.05 -0.42
C LEU A 407 -18.62 12.54 -1.77
N ARG A 408 -19.61 13.22 -2.36
CA ARG A 408 -20.14 12.87 -3.70
C ARG A 408 -19.07 12.91 -4.78
N SER A 409 -18.22 13.93 -4.74
CA SER A 409 -17.12 14.08 -5.70
C SER A 409 -16.10 12.95 -5.55
N ILE A 410 -15.68 12.65 -4.31
CA ILE A 410 -14.74 11.57 -4.00
C ILE A 410 -15.31 10.22 -4.47
N LEU A 411 -16.56 9.90 -4.16
CA LEU A 411 -17.21 8.66 -4.59
C LEU A 411 -17.29 8.55 -6.11
N SER A 412 -17.56 9.65 -6.81
CA SER A 412 -17.61 9.68 -8.28
C SER A 412 -16.23 9.43 -8.89
N ILE A 413 -15.18 10.04 -8.34
CA ILE A 413 -13.80 9.83 -8.81
C ILE A 413 -13.31 8.41 -8.51
N ALA A 414 -13.58 7.91 -7.30
CA ALA A 414 -13.21 6.56 -6.92
C ALA A 414 -13.87 5.52 -7.83
N ARG A 415 -15.15 5.73 -8.21
CA ARG A 415 -15.83 4.91 -9.22
C ARG A 415 -15.11 4.93 -10.58
N TRP A 416 -14.58 6.08 -11.01
CA TRP A 416 -13.85 6.23 -12.26
C TRP A 416 -12.47 5.55 -12.23
N LEU A 417 -11.82 5.55 -11.06
CA LEU A 417 -10.51 4.93 -10.84
C LEU A 417 -10.59 3.45 -10.38
N ASP A 418 -11.79 2.87 -10.33
CA ASP A 418 -12.05 1.51 -9.83
C ASP A 418 -11.52 1.24 -8.41
N LEU A 419 -11.67 2.23 -7.52
CA LEU A 419 -11.24 2.15 -6.12
C LEU A 419 -12.39 1.71 -5.21
N GLU A 420 -12.11 0.78 -4.29
CA GLU A 420 -13.03 0.47 -3.20
C GLU A 420 -13.03 1.63 -2.19
N VAL A 421 -14.18 2.23 -1.91
CA VAL A 421 -14.29 3.31 -0.92
C VAL A 421 -14.86 2.78 0.38
N VAL A 422 -14.19 3.11 1.48
CA VAL A 422 -14.56 2.75 2.85
C VAL A 422 -14.91 4.01 3.62
N ALA A 423 -16.10 4.09 4.19
CA ALA A 423 -16.45 5.15 5.13
C ALA A 423 -16.09 4.74 6.56
N LEU A 424 -15.20 5.49 7.22
CA LEU A 424 -14.82 5.28 8.62
C LEU A 424 -15.71 6.12 9.55
N GLY A 425 -15.85 5.70 10.81
CA GLY A 425 -16.57 6.47 11.82
C GLY A 425 -18.08 6.59 11.59
N VAL A 426 -18.71 5.57 10.99
CA VAL A 426 -20.17 5.52 10.87
C VAL A 426 -20.78 5.23 12.24
N GLU A 427 -21.45 6.23 12.81
CA GLU A 427 -22.01 6.20 14.17
C GLU A 427 -23.55 6.09 14.16
N ARG A 428 -24.20 6.60 13.12
CA ARG A 428 -25.66 6.72 13.04
C ARG A 428 -26.24 6.02 11.82
N ASP A 429 -27.45 5.48 11.96
CA ASP A 429 -28.14 4.80 10.87
C ASP A 429 -28.44 5.74 9.68
N SER A 430 -28.68 7.01 9.95
CA SER A 430 -28.88 8.05 8.93
C SER A 430 -27.63 8.26 8.06
N GLN A 431 -26.43 8.26 8.63
CA GLN A 431 -25.16 8.27 7.89
C GLN A 431 -25.03 7.03 7.00
N ARG A 432 -25.32 5.84 7.55
CA ARG A 432 -25.30 4.57 6.80
C ARG A 432 -26.24 4.63 5.59
N VAL A 433 -27.48 5.07 5.79
CA VAL A 433 -28.49 5.18 4.72
C VAL A 433 -28.05 6.18 3.65
N LEU A 434 -27.51 7.34 4.05
CA LEU A 434 -26.99 8.35 3.11
C LEU A 434 -25.83 7.77 2.29
N LEU A 435 -24.83 7.19 2.94
CA LEU A 435 -23.66 6.58 2.29
C LEU A 435 -24.05 5.48 1.31
N GLN A 436 -25.01 4.62 1.69
CA GLN A 436 -25.56 3.58 0.81
C GLN A 436 -26.21 4.17 -0.44
N ARG A 437 -27.01 5.25 -0.30
CA ARG A 437 -27.64 5.92 -1.46
C ARG A 437 -26.62 6.56 -2.39
N LEU A 438 -25.49 7.02 -1.85
CA LEU A 438 -24.38 7.57 -2.64
C LEU A 438 -23.50 6.49 -3.28
N GLY A 439 -23.78 5.21 -3.04
CA GLY A 439 -23.04 4.09 -3.60
C GLY A 439 -21.81 3.66 -2.81
N CYS A 440 -21.58 4.20 -1.60
CA CYS A 440 -20.55 3.71 -0.70
C CYS A 440 -21.01 2.39 -0.05
N ARG A 441 -20.35 1.28 -0.40
CA ARG A 441 -20.73 -0.07 0.05
C ARG A 441 -20.06 -0.49 1.35
N VAL A 442 -18.80 -0.13 1.57
CA VAL A 442 -18.01 -0.64 2.69
C VAL A 442 -17.98 0.40 3.81
N MET A 443 -18.31 -0.04 5.03
CA MET A 443 -18.46 0.85 6.18
C MET A 443 -17.80 0.27 7.43
N GLN A 444 -17.27 1.17 8.26
CA GLN A 444 -16.70 0.90 9.57
C GLN A 444 -17.16 1.96 10.57
N GLY A 445 -17.30 1.57 11.83
CA GLY A 445 -17.50 2.50 12.94
C GLY A 445 -18.40 1.95 14.03
N PRO A 446 -18.70 2.77 15.06
CA PRO A 446 -19.43 2.35 16.24
C PRO A 446 -20.82 1.74 15.97
N LEU A 447 -21.49 2.14 14.89
CA LEU A 447 -22.76 1.55 14.47
C LEU A 447 -22.62 0.07 14.09
N ILE A 448 -21.46 -0.31 13.54
CA ILE A 448 -21.18 -1.65 13.02
C ILE A 448 -20.73 -2.58 14.16
N GLY A 449 -19.85 -2.10 15.02
CA GLY A 449 -19.36 -2.85 16.18
C GLY A 449 -18.15 -2.18 16.83
N ALA A 450 -18.06 -2.30 18.14
CA ALA A 450 -16.90 -1.82 18.89
C ALA A 450 -15.66 -2.70 18.60
N PRO A 451 -14.44 -2.13 18.67
CA PRO A 451 -13.22 -2.91 18.59
C PRO A 451 -13.18 -4.02 19.65
N THR A 452 -12.78 -5.23 19.23
CA THR A 452 -12.63 -6.40 20.11
C THR A 452 -11.20 -6.94 20.03
N ALA A 453 -10.80 -7.89 20.88
CA ALA A 453 -9.46 -8.49 20.76
C ALA A 453 -9.30 -9.21 19.40
N LEU A 454 -8.17 -9.01 18.70
CA LEU A 454 -7.94 -9.59 17.38
C LEU A 454 -8.00 -11.13 17.38
N ALA A 455 -7.49 -11.77 18.43
CA ALA A 455 -7.60 -13.22 18.60
C ALA A 455 -9.05 -13.73 18.82
N ALA A 456 -10.00 -12.83 19.12
CA ALA A 456 -11.42 -13.16 19.25
C ALA A 456 -12.23 -12.76 18.01
N ALA A 457 -11.57 -12.33 16.93
CA ALA A 457 -12.20 -11.76 15.75
C ALA A 457 -13.18 -12.71 15.04
N GLY A 458 -13.02 -14.04 15.16
CA GLY A 458 -13.96 -15.01 14.57
C GLY A 458 -15.38 -14.89 15.12
N SER A 459 -15.56 -14.32 16.33
CA SER A 459 -16.88 -14.03 16.89
C SER A 459 -17.65 -12.97 16.11
N LEU A 460 -16.94 -12.04 15.43
CA LEU A 460 -17.53 -10.98 14.60
C LEU A 460 -18.14 -11.54 13.29
N LEU A 461 -17.77 -12.76 12.90
CA LEU A 461 -18.24 -13.42 11.68
C LEU A 461 -19.50 -14.26 11.89
N ARG A 462 -19.95 -14.43 13.13
CA ARG A 462 -21.19 -15.15 13.40
C ARG A 462 -22.36 -14.29 12.94
N PRO A 463 -23.30 -14.84 12.13
CA PRO A 463 -24.48 -14.09 11.75
C PRO A 463 -25.22 -13.66 13.02
N PRO A 464 -25.82 -12.45 13.05
CA PRO A 464 -26.72 -12.08 14.12
C PRO A 464 -27.77 -13.19 14.24
N ARG A 465 -28.14 -13.60 15.46
CA ARG A 465 -29.19 -14.59 15.67
C ARG A 465 -30.45 -14.16 14.90
N GLU A 466 -30.74 -14.89 13.83
CA GLU A 466 -31.92 -14.70 12.99
C GLU A 466 -33.17 -14.99 13.83
N GLY A 467 -34.00 -13.97 14.02
CA GLY A 467 -35.42 -14.17 14.19
C GLY A 467 -36.02 -14.53 12.83
N ALA A 468 -36.43 -15.79 12.71
CA ALA A 468 -37.39 -16.39 11.78
C ALA A 468 -37.61 -15.75 10.38
N ASP A 469 -37.34 -16.59 9.37
CA ASP A 469 -37.93 -16.63 8.03
C ASP A 469 -37.73 -15.43 7.08
N GLY A 470 -36.99 -15.70 6.00
CA GLY A 470 -37.19 -14.99 4.74
C GLY A 470 -36.05 -15.17 3.77
N LYS A 471 -36.33 -15.77 2.61
CA LYS A 471 -35.53 -15.62 1.38
C LYS A 471 -35.05 -14.17 1.21
N PRO A 472 -33.93 -13.89 0.50
CA PRO A 472 -33.65 -12.54 0.05
C PRO A 472 -34.82 -12.10 -0.83
N ALA A 473 -35.76 -11.37 -0.25
CA ALA A 473 -36.78 -10.67 -0.98
C ALA A 473 -36.03 -9.64 -1.82
N GLU A 474 -36.26 -9.63 -3.13
CA GLU A 474 -36.11 -8.38 -3.86
C GLU A 474 -36.85 -7.32 -3.04
N PRO A 475 -36.20 -6.25 -2.57
CA PRO A 475 -36.89 -5.25 -1.82
C PRO A 475 -37.91 -4.63 -2.77
N ALA A 476 -39.18 -5.00 -2.61
CA ALA A 476 -40.28 -4.21 -3.14
C ALA A 476 -40.08 -2.83 -2.55
N MET A 477 -39.60 -1.89 -3.36
CA MET A 477 -39.23 -0.56 -2.90
C MET A 477 -40.46 0.08 -2.26
N ALA A 478 -40.44 0.19 -0.92
CA ALA A 478 -41.56 0.72 -0.17
C ALA A 478 -41.70 2.21 -0.50
N ARG A 479 -42.73 2.55 -1.30
CA ARG A 479 -43.03 3.91 -1.73
C ARG A 479 -43.33 4.77 -0.50
N THR A 480 -42.44 5.70 -0.16
CA THR A 480 -42.54 6.50 1.06
C THR A 480 -42.88 7.95 0.74
N LEU A 481 -43.97 8.44 1.35
CA LEU A 481 -44.54 9.76 1.12
C LEU A 481 -44.47 10.57 2.42
N LEU A 482 -43.81 11.73 2.38
CA LEU A 482 -43.82 12.70 3.48
C LEU A 482 -44.83 13.80 3.20
N LEU A 483 -45.73 14.03 4.15
CA LEU A 483 -46.71 15.10 4.14
C LEU A 483 -46.33 16.14 5.20
N LEU A 484 -46.16 17.39 4.79
CA LEU A 484 -45.87 18.52 5.66
C LEU A 484 -46.97 19.58 5.47
N ASP A 485 -47.72 19.87 6.52
CA ASP A 485 -48.79 20.87 6.51
C ASP A 485 -49.00 21.34 7.96
N ASP A 486 -49.05 22.64 8.18
CA ASP A 486 -49.18 23.24 9.53
C ASP A 486 -50.58 23.02 10.12
N GLU A 487 -51.59 22.67 9.31
CA GLU A 487 -52.93 22.34 9.76
C GLU A 487 -53.11 20.82 10.01
N PRO A 488 -53.31 20.36 11.27
CA PRO A 488 -53.48 18.94 11.58
C PRO A 488 -54.68 18.27 10.89
N ASN A 489 -55.72 19.06 10.61
CA ASN A 489 -56.93 18.61 9.92
C ASN A 489 -56.63 18.22 8.47
N ILE A 490 -55.77 18.98 7.79
CA ILE A 490 -55.37 18.71 6.41
C ILE A 490 -54.51 17.44 6.36
N LEU A 491 -53.54 17.30 7.27
CA LEU A 491 -52.75 16.07 7.39
C LEU A 491 -53.62 14.83 7.63
N SER A 492 -54.63 14.93 8.50
CA SER A 492 -55.56 13.83 8.78
C SER A 492 -56.38 13.45 7.54
N ALA A 493 -56.85 14.45 6.78
CA ALA A 493 -57.57 14.23 5.52
C ALA A 493 -56.69 13.55 4.47
N LEU A 494 -55.46 14.04 4.25
CA LEU A 494 -54.50 13.46 3.31
C LEU A 494 -54.08 12.04 3.70
N ARG A 495 -53.80 11.79 4.98
CA ARG A 495 -53.52 10.44 5.50
C ARG A 495 -54.70 9.50 5.24
N ARG A 496 -55.94 9.93 5.53
CA ARG A 496 -57.13 9.10 5.31
C ARG A 496 -57.35 8.78 3.84
N LEU A 497 -57.05 9.72 2.96
CA LEU A 497 -57.17 9.58 1.52
C LEU A 497 -56.17 8.54 0.97
N LEU A 498 -54.89 8.67 1.36
CA LEU A 498 -53.77 7.98 0.74
C LEU A 498 -53.40 6.65 1.41
N ARG A 499 -53.91 6.35 2.62
CA ARG A 499 -53.56 5.14 3.39
C ARG A 499 -53.75 3.81 2.65
N ARG A 500 -54.65 3.74 1.65
CA ARG A 500 -54.96 2.51 0.90
C ARG A 500 -54.16 2.37 -0.39
N ASP A 501 -53.32 3.35 -0.72
CA ASP A 501 -52.67 3.45 -2.03
C ASP A 501 -51.25 2.83 -2.03
N GLY A 502 -50.90 2.09 -0.97
CA GLY A 502 -49.64 1.35 -0.88
C GLY A 502 -48.42 2.21 -0.49
N TYR A 503 -48.65 3.39 0.09
CA TYR A 503 -47.58 4.28 0.55
C TYR A 503 -47.27 4.11 2.05
N THR A 504 -46.00 4.17 2.40
CA THR A 504 -45.56 4.46 3.77
C THR A 504 -45.69 5.96 4.00
N ILE A 505 -46.71 6.39 4.76
CA ILE A 505 -47.00 7.81 4.96
C ILE A 505 -46.31 8.31 6.23
N LEU A 506 -45.39 9.25 6.06
CA LEU A 506 -44.85 10.09 7.13
C LEU A 506 -45.64 11.41 7.12
N ALA A 507 -45.99 11.95 8.28
CA ALA A 507 -46.50 13.32 8.31
C ALA A 507 -46.16 14.04 9.60
N THR A 508 -45.91 15.33 9.46
CA THR A 508 -45.61 16.25 10.54
C THR A 508 -46.18 17.63 10.21
N THR A 509 -46.43 18.44 11.24
CA THR A 509 -46.80 19.84 11.13
C THR A 509 -45.60 20.79 11.22
N ASP A 510 -44.42 20.26 11.56
CA ASP A 510 -43.21 21.03 11.83
C ASP A 510 -42.15 20.82 10.73
N PRO A 511 -41.71 21.89 10.04
CA PRO A 511 -40.62 21.81 9.06
C PRO A 511 -39.31 21.23 9.62
N ALA A 512 -38.97 21.49 10.88
CA ALA A 512 -37.75 20.97 11.50
C ALA A 512 -37.82 19.43 11.67
N GLU A 513 -38.95 18.93 12.15
CA GLU A 513 -39.21 17.49 12.20
C GLU A 513 -39.23 16.87 10.79
N ALA A 514 -39.73 17.59 9.78
CA ALA A 514 -39.72 17.11 8.39
C ALA A 514 -38.30 16.90 7.86
N PHE A 515 -37.36 17.82 8.14
CA PHE A 515 -35.94 17.62 7.83
C PHE A 515 -35.34 16.43 8.58
N HIS A 516 -35.69 16.25 9.86
CA HIS A 516 -35.25 15.09 10.63
C HIS A 516 -35.78 13.77 10.02
N LEU A 517 -37.03 13.73 9.58
CA LEU A 517 -37.62 12.57 8.90
C LEU A 517 -36.94 12.30 7.54
N LEU A 518 -36.60 13.34 6.78
CA LEU A 518 -35.84 13.22 5.53
C LEU A 518 -34.41 12.68 5.75
N ALA A 519 -33.78 13.05 6.86
CA ALA A 519 -32.46 12.55 7.24
C ALA A 519 -32.49 11.10 7.74
N THR A 520 -33.53 10.71 8.48
CA THR A 520 -33.62 9.40 9.15
C THR A 520 -34.36 8.34 8.36
N ARG A 521 -35.15 8.70 7.34
CA ARG A 521 -35.97 7.75 6.56
C ARG A 521 -35.82 7.96 5.05
N PRO A 522 -35.96 6.90 4.23
CA PRO A 522 -36.08 7.04 2.78
C PRO A 522 -37.43 7.63 2.43
N VAL A 523 -37.44 8.89 2.03
CA VAL A 523 -38.61 9.58 1.49
C VAL A 523 -38.41 9.72 -0.01
N ASP A 524 -39.39 9.24 -0.78
CA ASP A 524 -39.38 9.26 -2.23
C ASP A 524 -40.09 10.51 -2.77
N VAL A 525 -41.21 10.86 -2.14
CA VAL A 525 -42.05 11.99 -2.51
C VAL A 525 -42.35 12.81 -1.27
N VAL A 526 -42.24 14.13 -1.39
CA VAL A 526 -42.60 15.11 -0.35
C VAL A 526 -43.71 15.99 -0.88
N ILE A 527 -44.74 16.20 -0.07
CA ILE A 527 -45.80 17.18 -0.32
C ILE A 527 -45.78 18.18 0.84
N SER A 528 -45.53 19.44 0.54
CA SER A 528 -45.53 20.53 1.51
C SER A 528 -46.68 21.49 1.25
N ASP A 529 -47.32 22.02 2.29
CA ASP A 529 -48.11 23.24 2.16
C ASP A 529 -47.20 24.43 1.85
N GLN A 530 -47.74 25.42 1.13
CA GLN A 530 -47.02 26.64 0.79
C GLN A 530 -46.94 27.65 1.95
N ARG A 531 -48.00 27.78 2.75
CA ARG A 531 -48.16 28.81 3.77
C ARG A 531 -48.06 28.21 5.16
N MET A 532 -46.83 27.95 5.60
CA MET A 532 -46.56 27.45 6.94
C MET A 532 -45.94 28.55 7.82
N PRO A 533 -46.11 28.46 9.15
CA PRO A 533 -45.35 29.25 10.10
C PRO A 533 -43.84 29.03 9.92
N GLU A 534 -43.04 30.06 10.19
CA GLU A 534 -41.56 30.07 10.14
C GLU A 534 -40.93 29.98 8.74
N MET A 535 -41.41 29.09 7.86
CA MET A 535 -40.80 28.86 6.54
C MET A 535 -41.88 28.57 5.47
N SER A 536 -41.73 29.13 4.27
CA SER A 536 -42.63 28.82 3.15
C SER A 536 -42.37 27.41 2.57
N GLY A 537 -43.41 26.77 2.03
CA GLY A 537 -43.27 25.46 1.37
C GLY A 537 -42.26 25.46 0.23
N THR A 538 -42.25 26.51 -0.59
CA THR A 538 -41.26 26.72 -1.64
C THR A 538 -39.82 26.79 -1.11
N GLU A 539 -39.61 27.46 0.04
CA GLU A 539 -38.29 27.56 0.66
C GLU A 539 -37.85 26.21 1.24
N PHE A 540 -38.76 25.51 1.93
CA PHE A 540 -38.54 24.17 2.43
C PHE A 540 -38.12 23.22 1.29
N LEU A 541 -38.90 23.18 0.21
CA LEU A 541 -38.62 22.30 -0.94
C LEU A 541 -37.32 22.67 -1.66
N LYS A 542 -36.92 23.95 -1.68
CA LYS A 542 -35.62 24.37 -2.20
C LYS A 542 -34.47 23.77 -1.39
N ARG A 543 -34.55 23.81 -0.05
CA ARG A 543 -33.56 23.14 0.82
C ARG A 543 -33.58 21.62 0.67
N VAL A 544 -34.77 21.02 0.48
CA VAL A 544 -34.88 19.58 0.17
C VAL A 544 -34.22 19.23 -1.16
N LYS A 545 -34.29 20.10 -2.17
CA LYS A 545 -33.56 19.91 -3.43
C LYS A 545 -32.05 19.85 -3.21
N ASP A 546 -31.51 20.73 -2.36
CA ASP A 546 -30.08 20.81 -2.11
C ASP A 546 -29.57 19.63 -1.27
N LEU A 547 -30.31 19.24 -0.21
CA LEU A 547 -29.93 18.15 0.71
C LEU A 547 -30.30 16.76 0.17
N HIS A 548 -31.44 16.64 -0.52
CA HIS A 548 -32.02 15.38 -1.00
C HIS A 548 -32.53 15.50 -2.45
N PRO A 549 -31.64 15.72 -3.44
CA PRO A 549 -32.02 16.03 -4.82
C PRO A 549 -32.87 14.94 -5.50
N GLY A 550 -32.68 13.67 -5.13
CA GLY A 550 -33.45 12.52 -5.63
C GLY A 550 -34.86 12.37 -5.05
N THR A 551 -35.32 13.29 -4.21
CA THR A 551 -36.68 13.29 -3.66
C THR A 551 -37.61 14.08 -4.57
N MET A 552 -38.75 13.51 -4.96
CA MET A 552 -39.75 14.25 -5.74
C MET A 552 -40.49 15.25 -4.87
N ARG A 553 -40.53 16.51 -5.28
CA ARG A 553 -41.00 17.64 -4.46
C ARG A 553 -42.30 18.22 -5.03
N LEU A 554 -43.40 18.13 -4.30
CA LEU A 554 -44.69 18.70 -4.67
C LEU A 554 -45.12 19.75 -3.64
N VAL A 555 -45.84 20.77 -4.09
CA VAL A 555 -46.40 21.81 -3.21
C VAL A 555 -47.92 21.87 -3.33
N LEU A 556 -48.60 21.99 -2.18
CA LEU A 556 -50.02 22.27 -2.07
C LEU A 556 -50.22 23.76 -1.75
N SER A 557 -51.07 24.46 -2.50
CA SER A 557 -51.39 25.87 -2.22
C SER A 557 -52.78 26.27 -2.71
N GLY A 558 -53.33 27.36 -2.15
CA GLY A 558 -54.57 27.99 -2.60
C GLY A 558 -54.40 28.84 -3.87
N TYR A 559 -55.51 29.38 -4.38
CA TYR A 559 -55.55 30.14 -5.64
C TYR A 559 -54.76 31.48 -5.64
N THR A 560 -54.23 31.93 -4.49
CA THR A 560 -53.62 33.26 -4.34
C THR A 560 -52.08 33.29 -4.45
N ASP A 561 -51.39 32.15 -4.55
CA ASP A 561 -49.91 32.09 -4.44
C ASP A 561 -49.19 31.76 -5.78
N VAL A 562 -49.81 32.06 -6.91
CA VAL A 562 -49.37 31.61 -8.25
C VAL A 562 -47.94 32.06 -8.61
N GLN A 563 -47.51 33.24 -8.17
CA GLN A 563 -46.25 33.84 -8.62
C GLN A 563 -45.02 33.19 -7.99
N SER A 564 -45.00 33.01 -6.66
CA SER A 564 -43.89 32.34 -5.94
C SER A 564 -43.73 30.86 -6.32
N ILE A 565 -44.83 30.20 -6.70
CA ILE A 565 -44.83 28.81 -7.14
C ILE A 565 -44.24 28.70 -8.55
N THR A 566 -44.54 29.66 -9.43
CA THR A 566 -44.02 29.67 -10.80
C THR A 566 -42.49 29.82 -10.80
N ASP A 567 -41.95 30.69 -9.95
CA ASP A 567 -40.50 30.88 -9.83
C ASP A 567 -39.80 29.61 -9.31
N ALA A 568 -40.37 28.95 -8.30
CA ALA A 568 -39.81 27.72 -7.75
C ALA A 568 -39.87 26.52 -8.72
N ILE A 569 -40.85 26.48 -9.63
CA ILE A 569 -40.89 25.50 -10.72
C ILE A 569 -39.77 25.80 -11.74
N ASN A 570 -39.60 27.07 -12.11
CA ASN A 570 -38.56 27.49 -13.06
C ASN A 570 -37.13 27.26 -12.53
N GLU A 571 -36.92 27.39 -11.22
CA GLU A 571 -35.66 27.05 -10.55
C GLU A 571 -35.47 25.53 -10.35
N GLY A 572 -36.43 24.70 -10.78
CA GLY A 572 -36.40 23.24 -10.64
C GLY A 572 -36.46 22.76 -9.18
N ALA A 573 -36.90 23.61 -8.25
CA ALA A 573 -37.09 23.25 -6.85
C ALA A 573 -38.33 22.38 -6.65
N ILE A 574 -39.35 22.54 -7.50
CA ILE A 574 -40.64 21.86 -7.38
C ILE A 574 -40.93 21.09 -8.67
N TYR A 575 -41.28 19.81 -8.52
CA TYR A 575 -41.71 18.96 -9.64
C TYR A 575 -43.13 19.32 -10.10
N LYS A 576 -44.06 19.51 -9.14
CA LYS A 576 -45.46 19.79 -9.46
C LYS A 576 -46.19 20.58 -8.39
N PHE A 577 -47.09 21.44 -8.85
CA PHE A 577 -48.01 22.21 -8.02
C PHE A 577 -49.40 21.56 -7.98
N LEU A 578 -50.05 21.60 -6.81
CA LEU A 578 -51.37 21.06 -6.52
C LEU A 578 -52.23 22.12 -5.79
N THR A 579 -53.53 22.20 -6.11
CA THR A 579 -54.43 23.21 -5.58
C THR A 579 -55.23 22.75 -4.35
N LYS A 580 -55.44 23.64 -3.37
CA LYS A 580 -56.42 23.50 -2.28
C LYS A 580 -57.71 24.29 -2.61
N PRO A 581 -58.94 23.74 -2.39
CA PRO A 581 -59.24 22.35 -2.03
C PRO A 581 -58.95 21.39 -3.21
N TRP A 582 -58.49 20.18 -2.90
CA TRP A 582 -58.11 19.18 -3.92
C TRP A 582 -59.29 18.26 -4.30
N ASN A 583 -59.19 17.69 -5.50
CA ASN A 583 -60.01 16.54 -5.90
C ASN A 583 -59.24 15.25 -5.56
N ASP A 584 -59.90 14.33 -4.84
CA ASP A 584 -59.31 13.08 -4.35
C ASP A 584 -58.69 12.21 -5.45
N GLU A 585 -59.36 12.05 -6.59
CA GLU A 585 -58.87 11.24 -7.71
C GLU A 585 -57.69 11.90 -8.41
N HIS A 586 -57.78 13.23 -8.61
CA HIS A 586 -56.71 14.00 -9.22
C HIS A 586 -55.43 13.96 -8.38
N LEU A 587 -55.54 14.18 -7.06
CA LEU A 587 -54.40 14.16 -6.16
C LEU A 587 -53.67 12.81 -6.16
N ARG A 588 -54.41 11.70 -6.08
CA ARG A 588 -53.85 10.35 -6.18
C ARG A 588 -53.13 10.12 -7.50
N ALA A 589 -53.74 10.55 -8.62
CA ALA A 589 -53.14 10.41 -9.93
C ALA A 589 -51.80 11.17 -10.03
N GLN A 590 -51.73 12.39 -9.48
CA GLN A 590 -50.49 13.18 -9.48
C GLN A 590 -49.39 12.58 -8.61
N ILE A 591 -49.73 12.07 -7.43
CA ILE A 591 -48.78 11.39 -6.55
C ILE A 591 -48.27 10.11 -7.22
N GLY A 592 -49.18 9.32 -7.80
CA GLY A 592 -48.82 8.11 -8.54
C GLY A 592 -47.89 8.39 -9.72
N GLU A 593 -48.10 9.49 -10.44
CA GLU A 593 -47.20 9.92 -11.52
C GLU A 593 -45.81 10.32 -11.01
N ALA A 594 -45.74 11.03 -9.88
CA ALA A 594 -44.46 11.38 -9.27
C ALA A 594 -43.64 10.14 -8.89
N PHE A 595 -44.29 9.12 -8.30
CA PHE A 595 -43.65 7.84 -8.00
C PHE A 595 -43.19 7.09 -9.25
N ARG A 596 -44.05 6.99 -10.28
CA ARG A 596 -43.68 6.33 -11.55
C ARG A 596 -42.47 6.99 -12.20
N ARG A 597 -42.40 8.31 -12.19
CA ARG A 597 -41.27 9.04 -12.76
C ARG A 597 -39.98 8.80 -11.99
N LEU A 598 -40.05 8.79 -10.66
CA LEU A 598 -38.91 8.44 -9.81
C LEU A 598 -38.42 7.01 -10.06
N GLU A 599 -39.34 6.06 -10.25
CA GLU A 599 -39.01 4.66 -10.57
C GLU A 599 -38.29 4.56 -11.91
N ILE A 600 -38.78 5.24 -12.96
CA ILE A 600 -38.13 5.29 -14.27
C ILE A 600 -36.74 5.93 -14.19
N GLU A 601 -36.59 7.02 -13.43
CA GLU A 601 -35.30 7.69 -13.24
C GLU A 601 -34.29 6.77 -12.53
N ARG A 602 -34.72 6.07 -11.47
CA ARG A 602 -33.91 5.06 -10.76
C ARG A 602 -33.54 3.87 -11.63
N ASP A 603 -34.48 3.37 -12.42
CA ASP A 603 -34.24 2.25 -13.34
C ASP A 603 -33.25 2.65 -14.45
N ASN A 604 -33.36 3.86 -14.99
CA ASN A 604 -32.40 4.38 -15.96
C ASN A 604 -30.99 4.52 -15.37
N GLU A 605 -30.86 5.04 -14.15
CA GLU A 605 -29.58 5.10 -13.44
C GLU A 605 -29.01 3.70 -13.20
N ARG A 606 -29.83 2.76 -12.72
CA ARG A 606 -29.43 1.37 -12.47
C ARG A 606 -28.98 0.67 -13.76
N LEU A 607 -29.70 0.85 -14.86
CA LEU A 607 -29.35 0.26 -16.15
C LEU A 607 -28.07 0.86 -16.72
N ARG A 608 -27.85 2.17 -16.56
CA ARG A 608 -26.58 2.82 -16.94
C ARG A 608 -25.42 2.26 -16.12
N ASP A 609 -25.57 2.16 -14.81
CA ASP A 609 -24.54 1.60 -13.92
C ASP A 609 -24.22 0.13 -14.28
N ALA A 610 -25.24 -0.67 -14.59
CA ALA A 610 -25.07 -2.05 -15.03
C ALA A 610 -24.36 -2.15 -16.39
N LEU A 611 -24.68 -1.25 -17.33
CA LEU A 611 -24.04 -1.18 -18.65
C LEU A 611 -22.57 -0.76 -18.53
N GLU A 612 -22.27 0.25 -17.71
CA GLU A 612 -20.89 0.67 -17.44
C GLU A 612 -20.08 -0.43 -16.76
N PHE A 613 -20.69 -1.19 -15.83
CA PHE A 613 -20.05 -2.35 -15.23
C PHE A 613 -19.75 -3.44 -16.27
N ALA A 614 -20.70 -3.75 -17.16
CA ALA A 614 -20.51 -4.74 -18.21
C ALA A 614 -19.41 -4.32 -19.20
N ASN A 615 -19.38 -3.03 -19.59
CA ASN A 615 -18.34 -2.49 -20.48
C ASN A 615 -16.95 -2.54 -19.82
N ARG A 616 -16.83 -2.16 -18.54
CA ARG A 616 -15.55 -2.27 -17.81
C ARG A 616 -15.05 -3.72 -17.72
N LYS A 617 -15.97 -4.66 -17.48
CA LYS A 617 -15.62 -6.09 -17.48
C LYS A 617 -15.11 -6.56 -18.84
N LEU A 618 -15.71 -6.07 -19.92
CA LEU A 618 -15.25 -6.36 -21.29
C LEU A 618 -13.87 -5.77 -21.56
N GLU A 619 -13.63 -4.50 -21.19
CA GLU A 619 -12.33 -3.86 -21.36
C GLU A 619 -11.22 -4.60 -20.60
N GLY A 620 -11.47 -4.97 -19.33
CA GLY A 620 -10.50 -5.73 -18.54
C GLY A 620 -10.20 -7.12 -19.12
N LEU A 621 -11.21 -7.81 -19.66
CA LEU A 621 -11.01 -9.08 -20.37
C LEU A 621 -10.21 -8.88 -21.67
N ASN A 622 -10.44 -7.77 -22.37
CA ASN A 622 -9.75 -7.47 -23.62
C ASN A 622 -8.26 -7.19 -23.38
N THR A 623 -7.92 -6.37 -22.38
CA THR A 623 -6.52 -6.13 -21.98
C THR A 623 -5.84 -7.41 -21.50
N ALA A 624 -6.53 -8.25 -20.72
CA ALA A 624 -5.96 -9.53 -20.28
C ALA A 624 -5.68 -10.48 -21.46
N LEU A 625 -6.54 -10.48 -22.50
CA LEU A 625 -6.32 -11.24 -23.71
C LEU A 625 -5.16 -10.68 -24.54
N GLU A 626 -5.05 -9.36 -24.67
CA GLU A 626 -3.94 -8.69 -25.36
C GLU A 626 -2.59 -9.05 -24.71
N THR A 627 -2.48 -8.95 -23.38
CA THR A 627 -1.28 -9.39 -22.66
C THR A 627 -0.98 -10.87 -22.89
N ARG A 628 -2.00 -11.73 -22.91
CA ARG A 628 -1.82 -13.17 -23.16
C ARG A 628 -1.31 -13.45 -24.59
N ILE A 629 -1.73 -12.66 -25.56
CA ILE A 629 -1.28 -12.75 -26.96
C ILE A 629 0.18 -12.30 -27.05
N GLU A 630 0.57 -11.21 -26.40
CA GLU A 630 1.95 -10.73 -26.36
C GLU A 630 2.88 -11.77 -25.72
N GLU A 631 2.53 -12.30 -24.54
CA GLU A 631 3.28 -13.37 -23.87
C GLU A 631 3.48 -14.58 -24.79
N LYS A 632 2.42 -15.01 -25.49
CA LYS A 632 2.49 -16.17 -26.38
C LYS A 632 3.30 -15.88 -27.65
N THR A 633 3.27 -14.65 -28.13
CA THR A 633 4.04 -14.23 -29.31
C THR A 633 5.54 -14.22 -28.98
N ASP A 634 5.93 -13.70 -27.81
CA ASP A 634 7.32 -13.73 -27.36
C ASP A 634 7.82 -15.16 -27.13
N GLU A 635 6.98 -16.04 -26.59
CA GLU A 635 7.30 -17.47 -26.46
C GLU A 635 7.55 -18.11 -27.83
N ILE A 636 6.66 -17.87 -28.81
CA ILE A 636 6.80 -18.37 -30.18
C ILE A 636 8.07 -17.84 -30.84
N LEU A 637 8.40 -16.56 -30.67
CA LEU A 637 9.61 -15.96 -31.25
C LEU A 637 10.89 -16.60 -30.69
N ARG A 638 10.95 -16.88 -29.39
CA ARG A 638 12.09 -17.59 -28.78
C ARG A 638 12.22 -19.02 -29.28
N ASP A 639 11.10 -19.74 -29.41
CA ASP A 639 11.10 -21.10 -29.94
C ASP A 639 11.59 -21.12 -31.40
N LEU A 640 11.17 -20.14 -32.21
CA LEU A 640 11.66 -19.98 -33.58
C LEU A 640 13.16 -19.66 -33.65
N GLU A 641 13.66 -18.83 -32.74
CA GLU A 641 15.09 -18.50 -32.67
C GLU A 641 15.93 -19.72 -32.28
N LEU A 642 15.45 -20.53 -31.33
CA LEU A 642 16.07 -21.82 -30.96
C LEU A 642 16.08 -22.82 -32.12
N LEU A 643 14.98 -22.88 -32.89
CA LEU A 643 14.88 -23.71 -34.09
C LEU A 643 15.88 -23.26 -35.17
N ASN A 644 15.99 -21.96 -35.43
CA ASN A 644 16.96 -21.41 -36.38
C ASN A 644 18.40 -21.74 -35.98
N ILE A 645 18.76 -21.54 -34.70
CA ILE A 645 20.10 -21.89 -34.20
C ILE A 645 20.36 -23.39 -34.38
N SER A 646 19.38 -24.23 -34.04
CA SER A 646 19.51 -25.68 -34.20
C SER A 646 19.69 -26.10 -35.67
N GLN A 647 19.00 -25.42 -36.58
CA GLN A 647 19.09 -25.67 -38.02
C GLN A 647 20.44 -25.19 -38.60
N GLU A 648 20.92 -24.02 -38.21
CA GLU A 648 22.27 -23.55 -38.56
C GLU A 648 23.36 -24.50 -38.05
N MET A 649 23.25 -24.95 -36.79
CA MET A 649 24.16 -25.93 -36.23
C MET A 649 24.16 -27.23 -37.03
N PHE A 650 22.98 -27.72 -37.42
CA PHE A 650 22.81 -28.92 -38.22
C PHE A 650 23.44 -28.80 -39.62
N ASP A 651 23.30 -27.62 -40.24
CA ASP A 651 23.86 -27.34 -41.57
C ASP A 651 25.39 -27.21 -41.57
N LEU A 652 25.97 -26.75 -40.46
CA LEU A 652 27.42 -26.57 -40.27
C LEU A 652 28.15 -27.87 -39.86
N LEU A 653 27.44 -28.97 -39.61
CA LEU A 653 28.08 -30.23 -39.25
C LEU A 653 28.98 -30.73 -40.39
N PRO A 654 30.27 -31.06 -40.11
CA PRO A 654 31.22 -31.51 -41.13
C PRO A 654 31.00 -32.95 -41.58
N VAL A 655 29.97 -33.62 -41.04
CA VAL A 655 29.58 -35.00 -41.35
C VAL A 655 28.19 -34.99 -41.99
N GLY A 656 27.95 -35.90 -42.92
CA GLY A 656 26.63 -36.00 -43.55
C GLY A 656 25.63 -36.59 -42.56
N VAL A 657 24.50 -35.91 -42.31
CA VAL A 657 23.43 -36.41 -41.45
C VAL A 657 22.11 -36.45 -42.21
N LEU A 658 21.45 -37.61 -42.16
CA LEU A 658 20.09 -37.83 -42.65
C LEU A 658 19.18 -38.22 -41.49
N GLY A 659 18.03 -37.58 -41.39
CA GLY A 659 16.91 -38.06 -40.56
C GLY A 659 15.86 -38.71 -41.43
N VAL A 660 15.46 -39.91 -41.07
CA VAL A 660 14.54 -40.78 -41.82
C VAL A 660 13.37 -41.13 -40.92
N ASP A 661 12.14 -41.05 -41.42
CA ASP A 661 10.96 -41.48 -40.66
C ASP A 661 10.78 -43.01 -40.68
N ASP A 662 9.76 -43.50 -39.97
CA ASP A 662 9.46 -44.93 -39.88
C ASP A 662 9.10 -45.56 -41.24
N SER A 663 8.63 -44.76 -42.21
CA SER A 663 8.31 -45.21 -43.57
C SER A 663 9.53 -45.35 -44.46
N GLY A 664 10.71 -44.94 -43.99
CA GLY A 664 11.96 -44.93 -44.77
C GLY A 664 12.11 -43.67 -45.64
N MET A 665 11.31 -42.64 -45.41
CA MET A 665 11.41 -41.37 -46.12
C MET A 665 12.41 -40.45 -45.44
N ILE A 666 13.27 -39.80 -46.22
CA ILE A 666 14.18 -38.78 -45.71
C ILE A 666 13.35 -37.54 -45.32
N VAL A 667 13.35 -37.18 -44.05
CA VAL A 667 12.64 -36.00 -43.52
C VAL A 667 13.56 -34.80 -43.48
N VAL A 668 14.84 -35.02 -43.22
CA VAL A 668 15.85 -33.97 -43.13
C VAL A 668 17.20 -34.49 -43.63
N ALA A 669 17.95 -33.64 -44.33
CA ALA A 669 19.30 -33.93 -44.82
C ALA A 669 20.14 -32.66 -44.71
N ASN A 670 21.32 -32.72 -44.09
CA ASN A 670 22.20 -31.57 -44.04
C ASN A 670 23.00 -31.39 -45.35
N PRO A 671 23.63 -30.23 -45.58
CA PRO A 671 24.41 -29.96 -46.79
C PRO A 671 25.57 -30.95 -47.01
N ALA A 672 26.22 -31.42 -45.94
CA ALA A 672 27.29 -32.42 -46.02
C ALA A 672 26.77 -33.76 -46.56
N ALA A 673 25.59 -34.23 -46.15
CA ALA A 673 24.98 -35.45 -46.67
C ALA A 673 24.66 -35.32 -48.16
N SER A 674 24.16 -34.15 -48.59
CA SER A 674 23.88 -33.86 -49.99
C SER A 674 25.15 -33.84 -50.85
N GLN A 675 26.28 -33.37 -50.31
CA GLN A 675 27.58 -33.43 -50.98
C GLN A 675 28.10 -34.87 -51.11
N THR A 676 27.92 -35.70 -50.08
CA THR A 676 28.38 -37.10 -50.08
C THR A 676 27.54 -38.00 -50.98
N LEU A 677 26.22 -37.81 -51.01
CA LEU A 677 25.29 -38.69 -51.72
C LEU A 677 24.86 -38.16 -53.10
N GLY A 678 25.16 -36.90 -53.41
CA GLY A 678 24.75 -36.24 -54.64
C GLY A 678 23.29 -35.74 -54.62
N PRO A 679 22.79 -35.18 -55.73
CA PRO A 679 21.52 -34.43 -55.81
C PRO A 679 20.25 -35.25 -55.55
N ALA A 680 20.36 -36.57 -55.36
CA ALA A 680 19.25 -37.46 -55.05
C ALA A 680 18.88 -37.49 -53.55
N ALA A 681 19.74 -36.99 -52.66
CA ALA A 681 19.55 -37.02 -51.21
C ALA A 681 18.74 -35.83 -50.68
N ILE A 682 17.54 -35.62 -51.22
CA ILE A 682 16.61 -34.56 -50.81
C ILE A 682 15.55 -35.08 -49.83
N PRO A 683 15.05 -34.22 -48.92
CA PRO A 683 13.85 -34.53 -48.15
C PRO A 683 12.69 -34.96 -49.07
N GLY A 684 11.99 -36.03 -48.70
CA GLY A 684 10.91 -36.66 -49.49
C GLY A 684 11.33 -37.87 -50.32
N ALA A 685 12.62 -38.14 -50.49
CA ALA A 685 13.10 -39.35 -51.16
C ALA A 685 13.11 -40.57 -50.23
N LEU A 686 12.98 -41.77 -50.79
CA LEU A 686 13.15 -43.02 -50.04
C LEU A 686 14.62 -43.30 -49.80
N VAL A 687 15.00 -43.57 -48.55
CA VAL A 687 16.40 -43.80 -48.16
C VAL A 687 17.03 -44.97 -48.93
N GLU A 688 16.24 -45.96 -49.33
CA GLU A 688 16.66 -47.14 -50.09
C GLU A 688 17.03 -46.83 -51.56
N GLU A 689 16.54 -45.72 -52.09
CA GLU A 689 16.81 -45.24 -53.45
C GLU A 689 18.03 -44.30 -53.48
N VAL A 690 18.37 -43.72 -52.33
CA VAL A 690 19.42 -42.71 -52.19
C VAL A 690 20.74 -43.30 -51.71
N LEU A 691 20.73 -44.30 -50.81
CA LEU A 691 21.95 -44.87 -50.26
C LEU A 691 22.74 -45.74 -51.27
N PRO A 692 24.08 -45.65 -51.31
CA PRO A 692 24.93 -46.56 -52.08
C PRO A 692 24.67 -48.02 -51.70
N ALA A 693 24.79 -48.94 -52.66
CA ALA A 693 24.39 -50.35 -52.49
C ALA A 693 25.02 -51.03 -51.26
N ALA A 694 26.28 -50.75 -50.93
CA ALA A 694 26.96 -51.30 -49.75
C ALA A 694 26.39 -50.73 -48.43
N THR A 695 26.16 -49.42 -48.38
CA THR A 695 25.63 -48.71 -47.22
C THR A 695 24.16 -49.07 -46.98
N ARG A 696 23.37 -49.19 -48.05
CA ARG A 696 21.98 -49.65 -48.00
C ARG A 696 21.83 -51.04 -47.40
N LEU A 697 22.64 -52.00 -47.86
CA LEU A 697 22.64 -53.38 -47.30
C LEU A 697 22.99 -53.39 -45.80
N SER A 698 23.84 -52.46 -45.36
CA SER A 698 24.23 -52.31 -43.96
C SER A 698 23.10 -51.70 -43.13
N TYR A 699 22.40 -50.69 -43.66
CA TYR A 699 21.23 -50.08 -43.05
C TYR A 699 20.06 -51.07 -42.90
N GLU A 700 19.73 -51.83 -43.96
CA GLU A 700 18.67 -52.85 -43.89
C GLU A 700 18.97 -53.94 -42.85
N ARG A 701 20.25 -54.34 -42.75
CA ARG A 701 20.69 -55.34 -41.78
C ARG A 701 20.57 -54.81 -40.36
N TRP A 702 20.96 -53.55 -40.13
CA TRP A 702 20.79 -52.87 -38.86
C TRP A 702 19.31 -52.71 -38.50
N LYS A 703 18.47 -52.22 -39.42
CA LYS A 703 17.03 -52.01 -39.21
C LYS A 703 16.30 -53.31 -38.81
N ARG A 704 16.61 -54.43 -39.46
CA ARG A 704 16.09 -55.77 -39.07
C ARG A 704 16.48 -56.20 -37.65
N VAL A 705 17.64 -55.77 -37.16
CA VAL A 705 18.09 -56.04 -35.78
C VAL A 705 17.34 -55.14 -34.79
N VAL A 706 17.19 -53.84 -35.08
CA VAL A 706 16.52 -52.90 -34.18
C VAL A 706 15.00 -53.10 -34.15
N ASP A 707 14.39 -53.54 -35.26
CA ASP A 707 12.96 -53.88 -35.34
C ASP A 707 12.64 -55.29 -34.79
N GLY A 708 13.65 -56.01 -34.28
CA GLY A 708 13.45 -57.31 -33.63
C GLY A 708 13.07 -58.47 -34.56
N THR A 709 13.33 -58.38 -35.86
CA THR A 709 12.90 -59.38 -36.87
C THR A 709 14.00 -60.38 -37.28
N ALA A 710 15.15 -60.41 -36.60
CA ALA A 710 16.29 -61.24 -37.02
C ALA A 710 16.23 -62.71 -36.53
N HIS A 711 15.95 -63.64 -37.46
CA HIS A 711 16.33 -65.08 -37.38
C HIS A 711 16.81 -65.63 -38.74
N ALA A 712 17.69 -64.91 -39.45
CA ALA A 712 18.39 -65.47 -40.61
C ALA A 712 19.83 -64.94 -40.72
N PRO A 713 20.84 -65.81 -40.98
CA PRO A 713 22.21 -65.38 -41.21
C PRO A 713 22.34 -64.62 -42.55
N PRO A 714 23.36 -63.76 -42.72
CA PRO A 714 23.49 -62.93 -43.91
C PRO A 714 23.69 -63.79 -45.18
N PRO A 715 23.21 -63.36 -46.36
CA PRO A 715 23.60 -63.98 -47.61
C PRO A 715 25.10 -63.78 -47.83
N ARG A 716 25.81 -64.85 -48.23
CA ARG A 716 27.23 -64.78 -48.59
C ARG A 716 27.37 -64.02 -49.92
N LEU A 717 28.14 -62.94 -49.90
CA LEU A 717 28.54 -62.25 -51.13
C LEU A 717 29.49 -63.15 -51.95
N PRO A 718 29.42 -63.11 -53.29
CA PRO A 718 30.35 -63.82 -54.16
C PRO A 718 31.78 -63.27 -53.98
N ALA A 719 32.78 -64.15 -54.03
CA ALA A 719 34.20 -63.87 -53.72
C ALA A 719 34.90 -62.83 -54.64
N ASN A 720 34.16 -62.23 -55.59
CA ASN A 720 34.68 -61.43 -56.69
C ASN A 720 34.03 -60.03 -56.73
N TRP A 721 33.31 -59.64 -55.68
CA TRP A 721 32.62 -58.35 -55.64
C TRP A 721 33.53 -57.26 -55.07
N THR A 722 33.96 -56.33 -55.93
CA THR A 722 34.58 -55.05 -55.52
C THR A 722 33.52 -53.96 -55.42
N PRO A 723 33.37 -53.28 -54.28
CA PRO A 723 32.37 -52.22 -54.13
C PRO A 723 32.75 -50.99 -54.98
N PRO A 724 31.79 -50.29 -55.59
CA PRO A 724 31.97 -48.88 -55.87
C PRO A 724 32.08 -48.15 -54.52
N GLU A 725 33.06 -47.24 -54.40
CA GLU A 725 33.47 -46.48 -53.20
C GLU A 725 32.47 -46.55 -52.03
N ALA A 726 32.80 -47.31 -50.99
CA ALA A 726 31.96 -47.46 -49.82
C ALA A 726 32.01 -46.18 -48.98
N VAL A 727 30.85 -45.56 -48.74
CA VAL A 727 30.70 -44.48 -47.76
C VAL A 727 30.50 -45.13 -46.39
N GLU A 728 31.43 -44.89 -45.45
CA GLU A 728 31.26 -45.29 -44.05
C GLU A 728 30.01 -44.62 -43.47
N ALA A 729 29.17 -45.40 -42.78
CA ALA A 729 27.94 -44.89 -42.19
C ALA A 729 27.65 -45.51 -40.84
N SER A 730 27.12 -44.70 -39.93
CA SER A 730 26.63 -45.11 -38.61
C SER A 730 25.12 -44.87 -38.52
N PHE A 731 24.41 -45.81 -37.89
CA PHE A 731 22.95 -45.81 -37.82
C PHE A 731 22.48 -45.72 -36.37
N PHE A 732 21.55 -44.81 -36.10
CA PHE A 732 20.99 -44.55 -34.78
C PHE A 732 19.47 -44.53 -34.84
N ARG A 733 18.79 -44.98 -33.79
CA ARG A 733 17.34 -44.83 -33.65
C ARG A 733 17.03 -43.60 -32.80
N LEU A 734 16.24 -42.69 -33.34
CA LEU A 734 15.68 -41.54 -32.64
C LEU A 734 14.39 -41.96 -31.92
N GLY A 735 14.08 -41.31 -30.79
CA GLY A 735 12.84 -41.58 -30.03
C GLY A 735 13.02 -42.05 -28.58
N GLY A 736 14.23 -42.00 -28.02
CA GLY A 736 14.45 -42.32 -26.59
C GLY A 736 13.94 -41.24 -25.60
N PHE A 737 13.76 -39.99 -26.06
CA PHE A 737 13.45 -38.83 -25.20
C PHE A 737 12.40 -37.84 -25.78
N SER A 738 11.84 -38.08 -26.98
CA SER A 738 10.82 -37.20 -27.59
C SER A 738 9.71 -38.01 -28.29
N ARG A 739 8.62 -37.34 -28.72
CA ARG A 739 7.52 -37.96 -29.49
C ARG A 739 7.87 -38.23 -30.96
N ALA A 740 9.00 -37.75 -31.47
CA ALA A 740 9.45 -38.01 -32.84
C ALA A 740 10.13 -39.39 -32.91
N GLN A 741 9.64 -40.26 -33.79
CA GLN A 741 10.21 -41.59 -34.08
C GLN A 741 10.84 -41.57 -35.48
N GLY A 742 12.00 -42.22 -35.60
CA GLY A 742 12.73 -42.29 -36.86
C GLY A 742 14.15 -42.82 -36.69
N ASP A 743 14.87 -42.95 -37.80
CA ASP A 743 16.28 -43.35 -37.84
C ASP A 743 17.15 -42.15 -38.23
N MET A 744 18.33 -42.04 -37.63
CA MET A 744 19.37 -41.08 -38.01
C MET A 744 20.53 -41.83 -38.64
N ILE A 745 20.94 -41.41 -39.83
CA ILE A 745 22.07 -41.98 -40.57
C ILE A 745 23.16 -40.90 -40.65
N VAL A 746 24.35 -41.22 -40.14
CA VAL A 746 25.52 -40.36 -40.20
C VAL A 746 26.52 -40.95 -41.20
N LEU A 747 27.01 -40.14 -42.14
CA LEU A 747 27.88 -40.50 -43.25
C LEU A 747 29.28 -39.89 -43.03
N GLY A 748 30.30 -40.73 -43.00
CA GLY A 748 31.71 -40.39 -42.74
C GLY A 748 32.29 -41.02 -41.46
N ASP A 749 33.62 -40.99 -41.33
CA ASP A 749 34.35 -41.48 -40.15
C ASP A 749 34.19 -40.50 -38.97
N ILE A 750 33.59 -40.98 -37.87
CA ILE A 750 33.36 -40.20 -36.64
C ILE A 750 34.71 -39.91 -35.92
N GLY A 751 35.82 -40.53 -36.35
CA GLY A 751 37.16 -40.40 -35.78
C GLY A 751 37.94 -39.11 -36.09
N GLN A 752 37.43 -38.21 -36.95
CA GLN A 752 38.07 -36.91 -37.26
C GLN A 752 37.20 -35.71 -36.87
N LEU A 753 36.62 -35.70 -35.67
CA LEU A 753 36.20 -34.43 -35.08
C LEU A 753 37.47 -33.58 -34.84
N PRO A 754 37.54 -32.32 -35.30
CA PRO A 754 38.70 -31.47 -35.06
C PRO A 754 38.92 -31.33 -33.55
N GLU A 755 40.17 -31.47 -33.09
CA GLU A 755 40.48 -31.28 -31.68
C GLU A 755 39.95 -29.92 -31.18
N PRO A 756 39.39 -29.87 -29.95
CA PRO A 756 38.82 -28.66 -29.38
C PRO A 756 39.93 -27.62 -29.19
N GLY A 757 40.09 -26.72 -30.16
CA GLY A 757 41.12 -25.68 -30.16
C GLY A 757 41.50 -25.13 -31.55
N GLY A 758 41.10 -25.78 -32.65
CA GLY A 758 41.32 -25.26 -34.00
C GLY A 758 40.45 -24.03 -34.29
N ARG A 759 41.09 -22.85 -34.40
CA ARG A 759 40.42 -21.63 -34.89
C ARG A 759 39.83 -21.90 -36.29
N LEU A 760 38.50 -21.87 -36.41
CA LEU A 760 37.84 -21.74 -37.71
C LEU A 760 38.22 -20.38 -38.30
N ALA A 761 38.99 -20.39 -39.39
CA ALA A 761 39.16 -19.22 -40.23
C ALA A 761 37.89 -19.03 -41.06
N ILE A 762 37.12 -17.99 -40.76
CA ILE A 762 35.97 -17.57 -41.57
C ILE A 762 36.52 -16.94 -42.85
N PRO A 763 36.28 -17.50 -44.05
CA PRO A 763 36.66 -16.85 -45.30
C PRO A 763 35.63 -15.75 -45.60
N GLY A 764 36.04 -14.48 -45.56
CA GLY A 764 35.24 -13.39 -46.13
C GLY A 764 35.01 -12.12 -45.30
N ALA A 765 35.69 -11.91 -44.17
CA ALA A 765 35.69 -10.60 -43.51
C ALA A 765 36.84 -9.74 -44.05
N HIS A 766 36.59 -9.04 -45.16
CA HIS A 766 37.35 -7.84 -45.51
C HIS A 766 36.53 -6.60 -45.12
N ALA A 767 37.20 -5.72 -44.35
CA ALA A 767 36.82 -4.40 -43.85
C ALA A 767 35.90 -4.37 -42.63
#